data_AF-A0AAD6RD89-F1
#
_entry.id   AF-A0AAD6RD89-F1
#
_cell.length_a   1.000
_cell.length_b   1.000
_cell.length_c   1.000
_cell.angle_alpha   90.00
_cell.angle_beta   90.00
_cell.angle_gamma   90.00
#
_symmetry.space_group_name_H-M   'P 1'
#
loop_
_entity.id
_entity.type
_entity.pdbx_description
1 polymer ?
#
loop_
_entity_poly.entity_id
_entity_poly.type
_entity_poly.pdbx_seq_one_letter_code
_entity_poly.pdbx_strand_id
1 'polypeptide(L)'
;MDVNCGSYLLKHAKVAVEQKKLSESDIDKALHNLFSVRMRLGLFNGHPEGQLFGNIGPDQVCSQEHQILALEAARNGIVLLKNSARLLPLSKSKTKSLAVIGPNANSGQMLLGNYAGPPCRFVTPLQALQSYIKQTVYHPACDTVQCSSASVDRAVDVAKGADHVVLMMGLDQTQEREELDRTDLLLPGKQQELIIAVAKAAKNPVVLVLFSGGPVDISFAKNDKNIGSILWAGYPGEGGAIALAEIMFGDHNPGGRLPMTWYPQEFVKVPMTDMGMRPEASSGYPGRTYRFYKGRSVFEFGHGISYSKYSYELTAVSQNTLYLNQSSTMHIINDFDSVRSTLISELGTEFCEQNKCRARIGVKNHGEMAGKHPVLLFARQEKHGNGRPRKQLIGFQSVVLGAGERAEIEFEVSPCEHLSRANEDGLMVMEEGRHFLVVEGDEWESSRPSLSSEAFKANLPSAHSAEGHVKDSQYQRYHHSPQQTHRMRLQNLCLRILIAILTTSLHLYAESTQPPYSCDSSDPSTKLYPFCQTKLPISQRVEDLVSRLTLDEKISQLVDTAPGIPRLGIPAYEWWSEALHGVALQTTVRQGIRFNGTIRFATSFPQVILTAASFDAHLWYRIGQVIGKEARGIYNAGQATGMTFWAPNINIFRDPRWGRGQETPGEDPLVAGKYAVSYVRGVQGDSFGGGTLGEQLQASACCKHFTAYDLDKWKGMNRFIFDAQVTLQDLADTYQPPFKSCIQEGKASGIMCAYNRVNGVPNCADYNLLSKKARGQWGFYGYITSDCDAVAIIHDDQGYAKSPEDAVADVLKAGMDVNCGDYLKNYTKSAVKKKKLPESEIDRALHNLFSIRMRLGLFNGNPTKQPYGNIAPDQVCSQEHQALALKAAQDGIVLLKNPDKLLPLSKLETKSLAVIGPNANNATKLLGNYFGPPCKTVTPLQGLQNYIKNTRYHPGCSRVACSSASINQAVKIAKGADQVILVMGLDQTQEKEEQDRVDLVLPGKQRELITAVAKAAKKPVVLVLFCGGPVDVSFAKYDQNIGSIIWAGYPGEAGGTALAQIIFGDHNPGGRLPMTWYPQDFTKVPMTDMRMRSQVSSGYPGRTYRFYNGKKVFEFGYGLSYSNYSYELASVTQNKLYLGASSNQVTKNSNTIRHKLISDIGKELCEKNKFTVTVRVKNHGEMAGKHPVLLFMRQANPGNERPIKKLVGFQTVNLNAGENAEIQYELSPCEHLSNPDDRGMMVMEEGSQFLLIGDKEYPVTIIF
;
A
#
# COMPACT_ATOMS: atom_id res chain seq x y z
N MET A 1 -27.92 1.18 11.07
CA MET A 1 -27.92 -0.12 10.38
C MET A 1 -29.02 -0.07 9.35
N ASP A 2 -28.69 -0.24 8.07
CA ASP A 2 -29.67 0.02 7.00
C ASP A 2 -30.57 -1.20 6.75
N VAL A 3 -30.08 -2.40 7.08
CA VAL A 3 -30.81 -3.67 7.12
C VAL A 3 -30.48 -4.42 8.40
N ASN A 4 -31.32 -5.39 8.75
CA ASN A 4 -31.15 -6.32 9.88
C ASN A 4 -31.45 -7.75 9.41
N CYS A 5 -30.72 -8.74 9.91
CA CYS A 5 -31.05 -10.15 9.68
C CYS A 5 -32.34 -10.52 10.43
N GLY A 6 -33.41 -10.79 9.67
CA GLY A 6 -34.72 -11.18 10.22
C GLY A 6 -35.63 -10.02 10.67
N SER A 7 -36.78 -10.39 11.24
CA SER A 7 -37.96 -9.52 11.39
C SER A 7 -37.91 -8.42 12.46
N TYR A 8 -36.77 -8.17 13.13
CA TYR A 8 -36.71 -7.26 14.29
C TYR A 8 -37.14 -5.82 13.93
N LEU A 9 -36.55 -5.24 12.88
CA LEU A 9 -36.94 -3.89 12.41
C LEU A 9 -38.38 -3.86 11.92
N LEU A 10 -38.86 -4.91 11.23
CA LEU A 10 -40.25 -5.01 10.75
C LEU A 10 -41.27 -4.97 11.91
N LYS A 11 -40.94 -5.56 13.07
CA LYS A 11 -41.80 -5.59 14.26
C LYS A 11 -41.72 -4.32 15.10
N HIS A 12 -40.53 -3.69 15.18
CA HIS A 12 -40.26 -2.65 16.18
C HIS A 12 -40.04 -1.24 15.62
N ALA A 13 -39.72 -1.06 14.33
CA ALA A 13 -39.47 0.28 13.76
C ALA A 13 -40.70 1.18 13.80
N LYS A 14 -41.91 0.66 13.49
CA LYS A 14 -43.17 1.41 13.58
C LYS A 14 -43.43 1.91 15.01
N VAL A 15 -43.25 1.03 16.01
CA VAL A 15 -43.40 1.38 17.43
C VAL A 15 -42.32 2.37 17.88
N ALA A 16 -41.10 2.29 17.35
CA ALA A 16 -40.04 3.26 17.62
C ALA A 16 -40.36 4.65 17.04
N VAL A 17 -41.00 4.73 15.87
CA VAL A 17 -41.51 5.98 15.28
C VAL A 17 -42.68 6.54 16.09
N GLU A 18 -43.65 5.71 16.46
CA GLU A 18 -44.79 6.11 17.31
C GLU A 18 -44.32 6.63 18.69
N GLN A 19 -43.26 6.04 19.25
CA GLN A 19 -42.60 6.49 20.47
C GLN A 19 -41.57 7.62 20.26
N LYS A 20 -41.39 8.13 19.03
CA LYS A 20 -40.44 9.20 18.66
C LYS A 20 -38.97 8.90 19.02
N LYS A 21 -38.60 7.62 19.07
CA LYS A 21 -37.23 7.10 19.27
C LYS A 21 -36.47 6.89 17.96
N LEU A 22 -37.19 6.94 16.85
CA LEU A 22 -36.72 6.85 15.46
C LEU A 22 -37.60 7.82 14.64
N SER A 23 -37.08 8.46 13.60
CA SER A 23 -37.91 9.25 12.67
C SER A 23 -38.25 8.45 11.41
N GLU A 24 -39.33 8.82 10.73
CA GLU A 24 -39.67 8.27 9.41
C GLU A 24 -38.55 8.57 8.40
N SER A 25 -37.90 9.74 8.51
CA SER A 25 -36.75 10.12 7.69
C SER A 25 -35.51 9.21 7.88
N ASP A 26 -35.33 8.60 9.05
CA ASP A 26 -34.27 7.60 9.28
C ASP A 26 -34.58 6.29 8.56
N ILE A 27 -35.86 5.90 8.52
CA ILE A 27 -36.35 4.75 7.76
C ILE A 27 -36.20 5.02 6.26
N ASP A 28 -36.59 6.19 5.78
CA ASP A 28 -36.44 6.59 4.37
C ASP A 28 -34.98 6.63 3.93
N LYS A 29 -34.07 7.10 4.80
CA LYS A 29 -32.61 7.09 4.55
C LYS A 29 -32.07 5.66 4.45
N ALA A 30 -32.49 4.75 5.34
CA ALA A 30 -32.13 3.34 5.26
C ALA A 30 -32.68 2.68 3.99
N LEU A 31 -33.97 2.89 3.68
CA LEU A 31 -34.60 2.39 2.45
C LEU A 31 -33.92 2.94 1.20
N HIS A 32 -33.55 4.22 1.16
CA HIS A 32 -32.81 4.83 0.06
C HIS A 32 -31.47 4.12 -0.19
N ASN A 33 -30.72 3.80 0.87
CA ASN A 33 -29.47 3.05 0.75
C ASN A 33 -29.72 1.63 0.22
N LEU A 34 -30.72 0.92 0.73
CA LEU A 34 -31.06 -0.44 0.29
C LEU A 34 -31.56 -0.49 -1.17
N PHE A 35 -32.45 0.42 -1.56
CA PHE A 35 -32.92 0.51 -2.95
C PHE A 35 -31.79 0.95 -3.89
N SER A 36 -30.91 1.88 -3.48
CA SER A 36 -29.72 2.25 -4.25
C SER A 36 -28.79 1.07 -4.50
N VAL A 37 -28.58 0.19 -3.51
CA VAL A 37 -27.79 -1.04 -3.70
C VAL A 37 -28.52 -2.00 -4.64
N ARG A 38 -29.83 -2.21 -4.47
CA ARG A 38 -30.61 -3.10 -5.34
C ARG A 38 -30.70 -2.63 -6.81
N MET A 39 -30.77 -1.31 -7.03
CA MET A 39 -30.71 -0.71 -8.37
C MET A 39 -29.33 -0.91 -9.00
N ARG A 40 -28.23 -0.66 -8.26
CA ARG A 40 -26.86 -0.96 -8.70
C ARG A 40 -26.58 -2.45 -8.97
N LEU A 41 -27.45 -3.35 -8.49
CA LEU A 41 -27.43 -4.79 -8.78
C LEU A 41 -28.34 -5.18 -9.96
N GLY A 42 -28.88 -4.22 -10.71
CA GLY A 42 -29.70 -4.47 -11.91
C GLY A 42 -31.17 -4.82 -11.64
N LEU A 43 -31.59 -4.93 -10.38
CA LEU A 43 -32.88 -5.52 -9.98
C LEU A 43 -34.13 -4.69 -10.36
N PHE A 44 -33.95 -3.50 -10.92
CA PHE A 44 -35.02 -2.63 -11.42
C PHE A 44 -34.94 -2.37 -12.93
N ASN A 45 -33.92 -2.91 -13.61
CA ASN A 45 -33.47 -2.42 -14.92
C ASN A 45 -34.02 -3.26 -16.09
N GLY A 46 -35.30 -3.66 -16.00
CA GLY A 46 -35.97 -4.49 -16.99
C GLY A 46 -35.51 -5.96 -17.00
N HIS A 47 -35.68 -6.66 -18.14
CA HIS A 47 -35.36 -8.09 -18.25
C HIS A 47 -33.84 -8.32 -18.15
N PRO A 48 -33.35 -9.27 -17.34
CA PRO A 48 -31.91 -9.46 -17.08
C PRO A 48 -31.05 -9.65 -18.33
N GLU A 49 -31.58 -10.32 -19.36
CA GLU A 49 -30.90 -10.59 -20.65
C GLU A 49 -30.42 -9.31 -21.36
N GLY A 50 -31.03 -8.14 -21.09
CA GLY A 50 -30.63 -6.86 -21.67
C GLY A 50 -29.53 -6.12 -20.89
N GLN A 51 -29.04 -6.67 -19.78
CA GLN A 51 -28.14 -5.99 -18.84
C GLN A 51 -26.66 -6.40 -19.02
N LEU A 52 -25.74 -5.65 -18.42
CA LEU A 52 -24.28 -5.85 -18.54
C LEU A 52 -23.80 -7.27 -18.18
N PHE A 53 -24.50 -7.93 -17.26
CA PHE A 53 -24.24 -9.31 -16.83
C PHE A 53 -25.31 -10.31 -17.30
N GLY A 54 -26.25 -9.90 -18.15
CA GLY A 54 -27.35 -10.75 -18.67
C GLY A 54 -26.89 -11.95 -19.48
N ASN A 55 -25.68 -11.89 -20.04
CA ASN A 55 -25.02 -12.98 -20.75
C ASN A 55 -24.33 -14.00 -19.82
N ILE A 56 -24.31 -13.78 -18.49
CA ILE A 56 -23.80 -14.77 -17.52
C ILE A 56 -24.92 -15.77 -17.23
N GLY A 57 -25.06 -16.77 -18.10
CA GLY A 57 -26.08 -17.80 -17.99
C GLY A 57 -25.76 -18.91 -16.98
N PRO A 58 -26.70 -19.86 -16.78
CA PRO A 58 -26.49 -21.05 -15.96
C PRO A 58 -25.36 -21.97 -16.42
N ASP A 59 -24.80 -21.75 -17.61
CA ASP A 59 -23.63 -22.43 -18.18
C ASP A 59 -22.29 -21.95 -17.59
N GLN A 60 -22.23 -20.69 -17.12
CA GLN A 60 -21.06 -20.13 -16.43
C GLN A 60 -21.06 -20.49 -14.93
N VAL A 61 -22.25 -20.63 -14.35
CA VAL A 61 -22.44 -21.27 -13.05
C VAL A 61 -22.02 -22.72 -13.16
N CYS A 62 -21.24 -23.23 -12.20
CA CYS A 62 -20.80 -24.62 -12.18
C CYS A 62 -19.96 -25.10 -13.38
N SER A 63 -19.27 -24.18 -14.08
CA SER A 63 -18.32 -24.53 -15.14
C SER A 63 -17.27 -25.55 -14.68
N GLN A 64 -16.75 -26.35 -15.63
CA GLN A 64 -15.74 -27.37 -15.33
C GLN A 64 -14.44 -26.77 -14.76
N GLU A 65 -14.07 -25.56 -15.18
CA GLU A 65 -12.89 -24.84 -14.66
C GLU A 65 -13.05 -24.47 -13.18
N HIS A 66 -14.22 -23.98 -12.78
CA HIS A 66 -14.53 -23.68 -11.37
C HIS A 66 -14.48 -24.95 -10.50
N GLN A 67 -15.03 -26.07 -10.99
CA GLN A 67 -14.97 -27.36 -10.28
C GLN A 67 -13.53 -27.90 -10.14
N ILE A 68 -12.68 -27.71 -11.16
CA ILE A 68 -11.26 -28.08 -11.12
C ILE A 68 -10.49 -27.23 -10.10
N LEU A 69 -10.76 -25.91 -10.05
CA LEU A 69 -10.13 -25.01 -9.08
C LEU A 69 -10.54 -25.33 -7.63
N ALA A 70 -11.83 -25.65 -7.40
CA ALA A 70 -12.31 -26.12 -6.11
C ALA A 70 -11.64 -27.43 -5.68
N LEU A 71 -11.42 -28.35 -6.62
CA LEU A 71 -10.69 -29.61 -6.37
C LEU A 71 -9.20 -29.38 -6.07
N GLU A 72 -8.51 -28.47 -6.77
CA GLU A 72 -7.12 -28.11 -6.41
C GLU A 72 -7.04 -27.45 -5.02
N ALA A 73 -7.99 -26.58 -4.67
CA ALA A 73 -8.05 -25.96 -3.35
C ALA A 73 -8.19 -27.03 -2.25
N ALA A 74 -9.12 -27.97 -2.41
CA ALA A 74 -9.34 -29.08 -1.47
C ALA A 74 -8.09 -29.97 -1.32
N ARG A 75 -7.51 -30.44 -2.45
CA ARG A 75 -6.29 -31.26 -2.49
C ARG A 75 -5.13 -30.65 -1.69
N ASN A 76 -4.91 -29.34 -1.85
CA ASN A 76 -3.82 -28.63 -1.18
C ASN A 76 -4.14 -28.24 0.28
N GLY A 77 -5.42 -28.18 0.66
CA GLY A 77 -5.87 -27.80 2.00
C GLY A 77 -5.90 -28.96 3.00
N ILE A 78 -6.21 -30.19 2.55
CA ILE A 78 -6.32 -31.37 3.42
C ILE A 78 -4.96 -31.72 4.05
N VAL A 79 -4.95 -31.93 5.37
CA VAL A 79 -3.74 -32.16 6.18
C VAL A 79 -3.70 -33.61 6.65
N LEU A 80 -2.70 -34.38 6.20
CA LEU A 80 -2.40 -35.69 6.79
C LEU A 80 -1.63 -35.47 8.11
N LEU A 81 -2.21 -35.89 9.23
CA LEU A 81 -1.70 -35.69 10.60
C LEU A 81 -0.91 -36.90 11.12
N LYS A 82 -1.23 -38.11 10.67
CA LYS A 82 -0.58 -39.37 11.08
C LYS A 82 -0.60 -40.38 9.92
N ASN A 83 0.45 -41.19 9.78
CA ASN A 83 0.53 -42.28 8.79
C ASN A 83 1.53 -43.37 9.21
N SER A 84 1.24 -44.04 10.32
CA SER A 84 2.02 -45.16 10.84
C SER A 84 2.10 -46.30 9.81
N ALA A 85 3.25 -46.97 9.75
CA ALA A 85 3.55 -48.07 8.82
C ALA A 85 3.34 -47.78 7.32
N ARG A 86 3.18 -46.50 6.91
CA ARG A 86 2.74 -46.11 5.55
C ARG A 86 1.42 -46.77 5.12
N LEU A 87 0.45 -46.85 6.03
CA LEU A 87 -0.89 -47.38 5.72
C LEU A 87 -1.55 -46.66 4.52
N LEU A 88 -1.39 -45.34 4.44
CA LEU A 88 -1.76 -44.56 3.26
C LEU A 88 -0.53 -44.31 2.36
N PRO A 89 -0.68 -44.35 1.02
CA PRO A 89 -1.93 -44.60 0.29
C PRO A 89 -2.34 -46.09 0.28
N LEU A 90 -3.64 -46.36 0.37
CA LEU A 90 -4.21 -47.70 0.27
C LEU A 90 -3.96 -48.26 -1.13
N SER A 91 -3.52 -49.52 -1.20
CA SER A 91 -3.28 -50.19 -2.47
C SER A 91 -4.60 -50.59 -3.14
N LYS A 92 -4.92 -49.93 -4.26
CA LYS A 92 -6.12 -50.17 -5.10
C LYS A 92 -6.29 -51.64 -5.53
N SER A 93 -5.20 -52.41 -5.63
CA SER A 93 -5.20 -53.81 -6.09
C SER A 93 -5.07 -54.85 -4.97
N LYS A 94 -4.66 -54.45 -3.76
CA LYS A 94 -4.58 -55.36 -2.59
C LYS A 94 -5.78 -55.21 -1.64
N THR A 95 -6.40 -54.03 -1.60
CA THR A 95 -7.66 -53.79 -0.88
C THR A 95 -8.78 -54.51 -1.63
N LYS A 96 -9.29 -55.63 -1.11
CA LYS A 96 -10.45 -56.30 -1.72
C LYS A 96 -11.75 -55.71 -1.18
N SER A 97 -11.79 -55.46 0.13
CA SER A 97 -12.95 -54.93 0.85
C SER A 97 -12.57 -53.77 1.76
N LEU A 98 -13.44 -52.75 1.81
CA LEU A 98 -13.28 -51.54 2.59
C LEU A 98 -14.49 -51.34 3.50
N ALA A 99 -14.29 -50.99 4.77
CA ALA A 99 -15.35 -50.48 5.62
C ALA A 99 -15.22 -48.96 5.75
N VAL A 100 -16.30 -48.22 5.53
CA VAL A 100 -16.36 -46.78 5.81
C VAL A 100 -17.38 -46.57 6.91
N ILE A 101 -16.95 -45.99 8.04
CA ILE A 101 -17.70 -46.01 9.30
C ILE A 101 -17.76 -44.61 9.90
N GLY A 102 -18.91 -44.18 10.41
CA GLY A 102 -19.09 -42.91 11.12
C GLY A 102 -20.08 -41.95 10.44
N PRO A 103 -20.64 -40.98 11.20
CA PRO A 103 -21.76 -40.15 10.75
C PRO A 103 -21.40 -39.23 9.57
N ASN A 104 -20.13 -38.84 9.47
CA ASN A 104 -19.62 -37.95 8.43
C ASN A 104 -19.36 -38.65 7.08
N ALA A 105 -19.46 -39.98 7.00
CA ALA A 105 -19.09 -40.72 5.79
C ALA A 105 -20.02 -40.49 4.58
N ASN A 106 -21.34 -40.38 4.80
CA ASN A 106 -22.31 -40.24 3.72
C ASN A 106 -23.02 -38.88 3.72
N SER A 107 -22.37 -37.84 4.26
CA SER A 107 -22.85 -36.46 4.21
C SER A 107 -22.04 -35.63 3.22
N GLY A 108 -22.69 -35.15 2.16
CA GLY A 108 -22.11 -34.14 1.27
C GLY A 108 -22.22 -32.73 1.85
N GLN A 109 -23.29 -32.45 2.62
CA GLN A 109 -23.54 -31.15 3.22
C GLN A 109 -22.50 -30.78 4.28
N MET A 110 -21.99 -31.75 5.04
CA MET A 110 -20.95 -31.53 6.05
C MET A 110 -19.62 -31.05 5.44
N LEU A 111 -19.33 -31.39 4.19
CA LEU A 111 -18.12 -30.89 3.49
C LEU A 111 -18.13 -29.37 3.30
N LEU A 112 -19.30 -28.75 3.45
CA LEU A 112 -19.55 -27.34 3.27
C LEU A 112 -19.56 -26.65 4.65
N GLY A 113 -18.81 -25.55 4.79
CA GLY A 113 -18.82 -24.72 5.99
C GLY A 113 -20.10 -23.88 6.12
N ASN A 114 -20.19 -23.13 7.22
CA ASN A 114 -21.21 -22.08 7.35
C ASN A 114 -21.17 -21.10 6.16
N TYR A 115 -22.30 -20.49 5.81
CA TYR A 115 -22.47 -19.60 4.64
C TYR A 115 -22.25 -20.23 3.25
N ALA A 116 -22.16 -21.56 3.13
CA ALA A 116 -22.04 -22.20 1.82
C ALA A 116 -23.31 -22.10 0.97
N GLY A 117 -23.13 -21.84 -0.33
CA GLY A 117 -24.17 -22.02 -1.35
C GLY A 117 -24.37 -23.50 -1.73
N PRO A 118 -25.41 -23.82 -2.52
CA PRO A 118 -25.61 -25.18 -3.03
C PRO A 118 -24.43 -25.57 -3.95
N PRO A 119 -23.80 -26.75 -3.76
CA PRO A 119 -22.68 -27.19 -4.57
C PRO A 119 -23.16 -27.64 -5.96
N CYS A 120 -22.27 -27.53 -6.94
CA CYS A 120 -22.48 -27.93 -8.32
C CYS A 120 -22.65 -29.45 -8.48
N ARG A 121 -22.02 -30.21 -7.59
CA ARG A 121 -22.13 -31.67 -7.54
C ARG A 121 -22.00 -32.18 -6.11
N PHE A 122 -23.04 -32.87 -5.62
CA PHE A 122 -22.93 -33.64 -4.40
C PHE A 122 -22.17 -34.95 -4.66
N VAL A 123 -21.00 -35.09 -4.03
CA VAL A 123 -20.28 -36.36 -3.88
C VAL A 123 -19.99 -36.54 -2.39
N THR A 124 -20.47 -37.62 -1.80
CA THR A 124 -20.17 -37.94 -0.39
C THR A 124 -18.80 -38.64 -0.28
N PRO A 125 -18.12 -38.58 0.88
CA PRO A 125 -16.88 -39.33 1.09
C PRO A 125 -17.04 -40.83 0.82
N LEU A 126 -18.18 -41.42 1.17
CA LEU A 126 -18.54 -42.81 0.85
C LEU A 126 -18.58 -43.06 -0.66
N GLN A 127 -19.27 -42.20 -1.44
CA GLN A 127 -19.36 -42.34 -2.90
C GLN A 127 -17.98 -42.20 -3.57
N ALA A 128 -17.15 -41.27 -3.08
CA ALA A 128 -15.79 -41.11 -3.57
C ALA A 128 -14.94 -42.36 -3.31
N LEU A 129 -14.95 -42.93 -2.10
CA LEU A 129 -14.22 -44.16 -1.80
C LEU A 129 -14.78 -45.40 -2.53
N GLN A 130 -16.10 -45.48 -2.73
CA GLN A 130 -16.75 -46.54 -3.52
C GLN A 130 -16.31 -46.59 -4.99
N SER A 131 -15.92 -45.44 -5.56
CA SER A 131 -15.38 -45.38 -6.93
C SER A 131 -14.03 -46.09 -7.09
N TYR A 132 -13.28 -46.23 -6.00
CA TYR A 132 -12.02 -46.97 -5.95
C TYR A 132 -12.23 -48.44 -5.59
N ILE A 133 -12.98 -48.71 -4.50
CA ILE A 133 -13.20 -50.07 -3.99
C ILE A 133 -14.70 -50.38 -4.04
N LYS A 134 -15.12 -51.17 -5.05
CA LYS A 134 -16.54 -51.53 -5.25
C LYS A 134 -17.14 -52.30 -4.07
N GLN A 135 -16.36 -53.15 -3.41
CA GLN A 135 -16.78 -53.88 -2.20
C GLN A 135 -16.57 -53.01 -0.94
N THR A 136 -17.20 -51.84 -0.92
CA THR A 136 -17.21 -50.94 0.25
C THR A 136 -18.49 -51.11 1.06
N VAL A 137 -18.34 -51.48 2.34
CA VAL A 137 -19.44 -51.59 3.31
C VAL A 137 -19.51 -50.30 4.13
N TYR A 138 -20.70 -49.70 4.22
CA TYR A 138 -20.94 -48.49 5.01
C TYR A 138 -21.66 -48.82 6.33
N HIS A 139 -21.29 -48.15 7.42
CA HIS A 139 -22.07 -48.13 8.66
C HIS A 139 -22.02 -46.74 9.33
N PRO A 140 -23.17 -46.05 9.58
CA PRO A 140 -23.18 -44.71 10.18
C PRO A 140 -22.59 -44.73 11.60
N ALA A 141 -22.81 -45.82 12.33
CA ALA A 141 -22.33 -46.12 13.68
C ALA A 141 -22.78 -45.18 14.82
N CYS A 142 -22.87 -43.87 14.59
CA CYS A 142 -23.63 -42.92 15.39
C CYS A 142 -25.03 -42.69 14.80
N ASP A 143 -25.95 -42.15 15.60
CA ASP A 143 -27.23 -41.62 15.10
C ASP A 143 -27.07 -40.39 14.19
N THR A 144 -26.16 -39.50 14.59
CA THR A 144 -25.93 -38.15 14.07
C THR A 144 -24.47 -37.78 14.30
N VAL A 145 -24.04 -36.58 13.88
CA VAL A 145 -22.72 -36.04 14.25
C VAL A 145 -22.58 -35.88 15.77
N GLN A 146 -23.65 -35.49 16.49
CA GLN A 146 -23.66 -35.42 17.96
C GLN A 146 -23.42 -36.78 18.64
N CYS A 147 -23.71 -37.89 17.96
CA CYS A 147 -23.45 -39.26 18.42
C CYS A 147 -23.97 -39.53 19.86
N SER A 148 -25.22 -39.15 20.14
CA SER A 148 -25.84 -39.37 21.46
C SER A 148 -25.98 -40.87 21.75
N SER A 149 -26.29 -41.65 20.72
CA SER A 149 -26.24 -43.11 20.70
C SER A 149 -25.24 -43.60 19.65
N ALA A 150 -24.57 -44.72 19.96
CA ALA A 150 -23.67 -45.39 19.04
C ALA A 150 -23.92 -46.90 19.00
N SER A 151 -24.08 -47.45 17.80
CA SER A 151 -24.17 -48.89 17.52
C SER A 151 -22.77 -49.52 17.44
N VAL A 152 -22.04 -49.47 18.56
CA VAL A 152 -20.62 -49.85 18.64
C VAL A 152 -20.38 -51.29 18.18
N ASP A 153 -21.15 -52.27 18.66
CA ASP A 153 -20.94 -53.69 18.32
C ASP A 153 -21.11 -53.96 16.82
N ARG A 154 -22.13 -53.36 16.19
CA ARG A 154 -22.34 -53.48 14.73
C ARG A 154 -21.22 -52.82 13.93
N ALA A 155 -20.72 -51.66 14.38
CA ALA A 155 -19.58 -51.01 13.74
C ALA A 155 -18.30 -51.86 13.88
N VAL A 156 -18.11 -52.47 15.04
CA VAL A 156 -17.05 -53.44 15.34
C VAL A 156 -17.13 -54.68 14.43
N ASP A 157 -18.32 -55.25 14.21
CA ASP A 157 -18.49 -56.41 13.33
C ASP A 157 -18.29 -56.07 11.85
N VAL A 158 -18.75 -54.91 11.39
CA VAL A 158 -18.44 -54.39 10.04
C VAL A 158 -16.93 -54.19 9.87
N ALA A 159 -16.23 -53.70 10.90
CA ALA A 159 -14.78 -53.51 10.88
C ALA A 159 -13.97 -54.82 10.89
N LYS A 160 -14.46 -55.87 11.57
CA LYS A 160 -13.91 -57.24 11.44
C LYS A 160 -14.09 -57.78 10.01
N GLY A 161 -15.21 -57.43 9.36
CA GLY A 161 -15.56 -57.90 8.02
C GLY A 161 -14.58 -57.47 6.93
N ALA A 162 -14.21 -56.19 6.87
CA ALA A 162 -13.39 -55.61 5.81
C ALA A 162 -11.86 -55.83 5.97
N ASP A 163 -11.09 -55.56 4.92
CA ASP A 163 -9.62 -55.62 4.95
C ASP A 163 -9.01 -54.31 5.49
N HIS A 164 -9.57 -53.17 5.07
CA HIS A 164 -9.22 -51.84 5.58
C HIS A 164 -10.47 -51.10 6.07
N VAL A 165 -10.29 -50.19 7.03
CA VAL A 165 -11.38 -49.42 7.66
C VAL A 165 -11.05 -47.93 7.64
N VAL A 166 -12.01 -47.10 7.25
CA VAL A 166 -11.93 -45.63 7.25
C VAL A 166 -13.03 -45.05 8.13
N LEU A 167 -12.63 -44.40 9.23
CA LEU A 167 -13.51 -43.71 10.15
C LEU A 167 -13.69 -42.26 9.73
N MET A 168 -14.93 -41.83 9.49
CA MET A 168 -15.30 -40.47 9.09
C MET A 168 -16.02 -39.80 10.26
N MET A 169 -15.31 -38.91 10.95
CA MET A 169 -15.64 -38.42 12.29
C MET A 169 -15.45 -36.89 12.38
N GLY A 170 -15.67 -36.30 13.56
CA GLY A 170 -15.50 -34.87 13.79
C GLY A 170 -16.82 -34.13 13.96
N LEU A 171 -16.88 -32.91 13.43
CA LEU A 171 -17.91 -31.91 13.65
C LEU A 171 -18.66 -31.58 12.35
N ASP A 172 -19.75 -30.83 12.48
CA ASP A 172 -20.50 -30.21 11.40
C ASP A 172 -21.15 -28.89 11.89
N GLN A 173 -21.99 -28.27 11.05
CA GLN A 173 -22.69 -27.02 11.35
C GLN A 173 -23.79 -27.15 12.45
N THR A 174 -24.01 -28.34 13.02
CA THR A 174 -24.81 -28.53 14.24
C THR A 174 -23.97 -28.41 15.51
N GLN A 175 -22.64 -28.31 15.38
CA GLN A 175 -21.68 -28.28 16.49
C GLN A 175 -20.80 -27.02 16.49
N GLU A 176 -20.47 -26.47 15.32
CA GLU A 176 -19.79 -25.17 15.21
C GLU A 176 -20.27 -24.38 13.99
N ARG A 177 -20.71 -23.13 14.21
CA ARG A 177 -21.05 -22.13 13.18
C ARG A 177 -21.22 -20.76 13.83
N GLU A 178 -21.60 -19.74 13.05
CA GLU A 178 -22.06 -18.48 13.64
C GLU A 178 -23.31 -18.71 14.52
N GLU A 179 -23.43 -17.93 15.60
CA GLU A 179 -24.39 -18.15 16.70
C GLU A 179 -24.23 -19.46 17.47
N LEU A 180 -23.18 -20.28 17.19
CA LEU A 180 -22.91 -21.55 17.88
C LEU A 180 -21.41 -21.77 18.12
N ASP A 181 -20.91 -21.12 19.17
CA ASP A 181 -19.59 -21.38 19.73
C ASP A 181 -19.56 -22.70 20.51
N ARG A 182 -18.44 -23.44 20.43
CA ARG A 182 -18.27 -24.69 21.18
C ARG A 182 -17.87 -24.43 22.64
N THR A 183 -18.51 -25.16 23.55
CA THR A 183 -18.17 -25.22 24.98
C THR A 183 -16.92 -26.04 25.28
N ASP A 184 -16.50 -26.91 24.34
CA ASP A 184 -15.39 -27.83 24.52
C ASP A 184 -14.68 -28.16 23.19
N LEU A 185 -13.53 -28.83 23.32
CA LEU A 185 -12.70 -29.26 22.20
C LEU A 185 -12.87 -30.75 21.87
N LEU A 186 -13.76 -31.48 22.53
CA LEU A 186 -13.85 -32.94 22.36
C LEU A 186 -14.53 -33.32 21.02
N LEU A 187 -14.42 -34.61 20.68
CA LEU A 187 -15.38 -35.21 19.75
C LEU A 187 -16.73 -35.38 20.46
N PRO A 188 -17.85 -35.04 19.82
CA PRO A 188 -19.15 -35.04 20.48
C PRO A 188 -19.66 -36.47 20.76
N GLY A 189 -20.35 -36.60 21.90
CA GLY A 189 -21.01 -37.82 22.34
C GLY A 189 -20.10 -39.05 22.34
N LYS A 190 -20.59 -40.15 21.77
CA LYS A 190 -19.92 -41.45 21.76
C LYS A 190 -18.89 -41.64 20.63
N GLN A 191 -18.54 -40.61 19.85
CA GLN A 191 -17.58 -40.76 18.74
C GLN A 191 -16.21 -41.32 19.22
N GLN A 192 -15.70 -40.87 20.37
CA GLN A 192 -14.41 -41.37 20.91
C GLN A 192 -14.48 -42.86 21.33
N GLU A 193 -15.55 -43.27 22.01
CA GLU A 193 -15.81 -44.67 22.40
C GLU A 193 -15.85 -45.58 21.16
N LEU A 194 -16.59 -45.15 20.14
CA LEU A 194 -16.74 -45.83 18.86
C LEU A 194 -15.40 -45.98 18.12
N ILE A 195 -14.59 -44.91 18.02
CA ILE A 195 -13.28 -44.94 17.34
C ILE A 195 -12.36 -45.96 18.02
N ILE A 196 -12.28 -45.96 19.35
CA ILE A 196 -11.43 -46.88 20.12
C ILE A 196 -11.88 -48.33 19.93
N ALA A 197 -13.18 -48.60 20.04
CA ALA A 197 -13.74 -49.95 19.89
C ALA A 197 -13.52 -50.51 18.48
N VAL A 198 -13.82 -49.71 17.44
CA VAL A 198 -13.63 -50.11 16.03
C VAL A 198 -12.15 -50.33 15.71
N ALA A 199 -11.27 -49.41 16.11
CA ALA A 199 -9.84 -49.57 15.88
C ALA A 199 -9.28 -50.84 16.52
N LYS A 200 -9.68 -51.15 17.77
CA LYS A 200 -9.27 -52.37 18.49
C LYS A 200 -9.75 -53.68 17.83
N ALA A 201 -10.80 -53.64 17.02
CA ALA A 201 -11.43 -54.83 16.42
C ALA A 201 -11.17 -55.03 14.91
N ALA A 202 -10.67 -54.01 14.21
CA ALA A 202 -10.36 -54.08 12.79
C ALA A 202 -9.20 -55.07 12.50
N LYS A 203 -9.22 -55.75 11.34
CA LYS A 203 -8.14 -56.67 10.95
C LYS A 203 -6.77 -55.99 10.79
N ASN A 204 -6.79 -54.75 10.34
CA ASN A 204 -5.62 -53.91 10.07
C ASN A 204 -5.82 -52.52 10.71
N PRO A 205 -4.75 -51.76 10.97
CA PRO A 205 -4.87 -50.40 11.48
C PRO A 205 -5.76 -49.52 10.61
N VAL A 206 -6.56 -48.67 11.25
CA VAL A 206 -7.63 -47.90 10.60
C VAL A 206 -7.17 -46.51 10.16
N VAL A 207 -7.82 -45.95 9.15
CA VAL A 207 -7.68 -44.55 8.75
C VAL A 207 -8.77 -43.74 9.49
N LEU A 208 -8.42 -42.61 10.08
CA LEU A 208 -9.37 -41.66 10.68
C LEU A 208 -9.38 -40.36 9.86
N VAL A 209 -10.55 -39.81 9.60
CA VAL A 209 -10.75 -38.50 8.96
C VAL A 209 -11.56 -37.62 9.90
N LEU A 210 -11.06 -36.41 10.13
CA LEU A 210 -11.68 -35.39 10.97
C LEU A 210 -12.12 -34.21 10.12
N PHE A 211 -13.41 -33.89 10.20
CA PHE A 211 -14.00 -32.68 9.64
C PHE A 211 -14.27 -31.69 10.78
N SER A 212 -13.93 -30.42 10.57
CA SER A 212 -13.99 -29.33 11.56
C SER A 212 -13.28 -28.09 11.00
N GLY A 213 -13.85 -26.91 11.16
CA GLY A 213 -13.17 -25.64 10.94
C GLY A 213 -12.25 -25.26 12.10
N GLY A 214 -12.61 -25.62 13.33
CA GLY A 214 -11.79 -25.42 14.54
C GLY A 214 -10.91 -26.64 14.92
N PRO A 215 -10.08 -26.52 15.98
CA PRO A 215 -9.31 -27.65 16.51
C PRO A 215 -10.20 -28.63 17.31
N VAL A 216 -9.75 -29.89 17.40
CA VAL A 216 -10.42 -30.96 18.17
C VAL A 216 -9.38 -31.77 18.97
N ASP A 217 -9.66 -32.06 20.25
CA ASP A 217 -8.84 -32.95 21.07
C ASP A 217 -9.08 -34.41 20.72
N ILE A 218 -8.14 -34.97 19.97
CA ILE A 218 -8.03 -36.40 19.69
C ILE A 218 -6.75 -37.01 20.28
N SER A 219 -6.32 -36.55 21.47
CA SER A 219 -5.14 -37.07 22.17
C SER A 219 -5.15 -38.60 22.33
N PHE A 220 -6.33 -39.20 22.49
CA PHE A 220 -6.51 -40.65 22.55
C PHE A 220 -6.09 -41.37 21.25
N ALA A 221 -6.37 -40.78 20.08
CA ALA A 221 -6.11 -41.40 18.78
C ALA A 221 -4.67 -41.19 18.28
N LYS A 222 -4.04 -40.09 18.69
CA LYS A 222 -2.70 -39.67 18.24
C LYS A 222 -1.68 -40.80 18.32
N ASN A 223 -1.62 -41.52 19.44
CA ASN A 223 -0.61 -42.55 19.71
C ASN A 223 -1.13 -43.99 19.62
N ASP A 224 -2.42 -44.23 19.35
CA ASP A 224 -2.95 -45.60 19.23
C ASP A 224 -2.37 -46.32 18.00
N LYS A 225 -1.74 -47.48 18.20
CA LYS A 225 -1.19 -48.31 17.11
C LYS A 225 -2.25 -48.86 16.15
N ASN A 226 -3.50 -48.97 16.62
CA ASN A 226 -4.63 -49.50 15.86
C ASN A 226 -5.25 -48.44 14.93
N ILE A 227 -4.90 -47.16 15.10
CA ILE A 227 -5.28 -46.05 14.21
C ILE A 227 -4.05 -45.71 13.38
N GLY A 228 -3.90 -46.34 12.21
CA GLY A 228 -2.72 -46.20 11.37
C GLY A 228 -2.54 -44.79 10.82
N SER A 229 -3.62 -44.17 10.34
CA SER A 229 -3.55 -42.85 9.69
C SER A 229 -4.61 -41.90 10.20
N ILE A 230 -4.33 -40.59 10.18
CA ILE A 230 -5.27 -39.53 10.58
C ILE A 230 -5.17 -38.39 9.56
N LEU A 231 -6.30 -37.96 9.01
CA LEU A 231 -6.48 -36.81 8.12
C LEU A 231 -7.35 -35.76 8.81
N TRP A 232 -7.05 -34.47 8.64
CA TRP A 232 -7.96 -33.37 8.90
C TRP A 232 -8.31 -32.67 7.58
N ALA A 233 -9.60 -32.50 7.32
CA ALA A 233 -10.12 -32.03 6.05
C ALA A 233 -10.61 -30.57 6.06
N GLY A 234 -10.70 -29.93 7.23
CA GLY A 234 -11.41 -28.66 7.36
C GLY A 234 -12.91 -28.85 7.08
N TYR A 235 -13.48 -27.90 6.34
CA TYR A 235 -14.69 -28.08 5.52
C TYR A 235 -14.28 -27.89 4.04
N PRO A 236 -13.95 -28.99 3.31
CA PRO A 236 -13.16 -28.92 2.08
C PRO A 236 -13.92 -28.52 0.80
N GLY A 237 -15.22 -28.20 0.90
CA GLY A 237 -16.05 -27.84 -0.25
C GLY A 237 -16.40 -29.02 -1.16
N GLU A 238 -16.98 -28.73 -2.33
CA GLU A 238 -17.50 -29.75 -3.27
C GLU A 238 -16.43 -30.69 -3.84
N GLY A 239 -15.20 -30.19 -4.05
CA GLY A 239 -14.06 -31.02 -4.46
C GLY A 239 -13.55 -31.95 -3.34
N GLY A 240 -14.00 -31.75 -2.10
CA GLY A 240 -13.41 -32.34 -0.90
C GLY A 240 -13.50 -33.86 -0.80
N ALA A 241 -14.63 -34.47 -1.18
CA ALA A 241 -14.77 -35.92 -1.17
C ALA A 241 -13.84 -36.60 -2.18
N ILE A 242 -13.70 -36.00 -3.36
CA ILE A 242 -12.80 -36.48 -4.42
C ILE A 242 -11.35 -36.33 -3.97
N ALA A 243 -10.96 -35.16 -3.48
CA ALA A 243 -9.62 -34.91 -2.94
C ALA A 243 -9.25 -35.89 -1.80
N LEU A 244 -10.18 -36.21 -0.90
CA LEU A 244 -9.96 -37.20 0.16
C LEU A 244 -9.71 -38.61 -0.39
N ALA A 245 -10.46 -39.05 -1.40
CA ALA A 245 -10.27 -40.36 -2.02
C ALA A 245 -8.97 -40.43 -2.85
N GLU A 246 -8.67 -39.39 -3.64
CA GLU A 246 -7.42 -39.25 -4.38
C GLU A 246 -6.19 -39.25 -3.46
N ILE A 247 -6.28 -38.57 -2.31
CA ILE A 247 -5.28 -38.66 -1.26
C ILE A 247 -5.22 -40.09 -0.73
N MET A 248 -6.32 -40.69 -0.25
CA MET A 248 -6.28 -42.02 0.36
C MET A 248 -5.77 -43.13 -0.55
N PHE A 249 -5.98 -43.03 -1.87
CA PHE A 249 -5.54 -44.05 -2.85
C PHE A 249 -4.32 -43.63 -3.69
N GLY A 250 -3.68 -42.51 -3.38
CA GLY A 250 -2.38 -42.13 -3.94
C GLY A 250 -2.42 -41.55 -5.35
N ASP A 251 -3.54 -40.96 -5.78
CA ASP A 251 -3.60 -40.12 -6.98
C ASP A 251 -3.18 -38.66 -6.70
N HIS A 252 -3.27 -38.24 -5.42
CA HIS A 252 -2.69 -36.99 -4.95
C HIS A 252 -1.80 -37.21 -3.73
N ASN A 253 -0.64 -36.55 -3.69
CA ASN A 253 0.25 -36.58 -2.54
C ASN A 253 -0.08 -35.38 -1.61
N PRO A 254 -0.60 -35.59 -0.39
CA PRO A 254 -1.01 -34.49 0.48
C PRO A 254 0.18 -33.64 0.93
N GLY A 255 -0.05 -32.33 1.00
CA GLY A 255 0.92 -31.33 1.45
C GLY A 255 0.34 -30.27 2.39
N GLY A 256 -0.91 -30.41 2.85
CA GLY A 256 -1.53 -29.45 3.75
C GLY A 256 -0.77 -29.26 5.07
N ARG A 257 -0.93 -28.08 5.67
CA ARG A 257 -0.27 -27.66 6.93
C ARG A 257 -1.32 -27.08 7.89
N LEU A 258 -1.31 -27.48 9.16
CA LEU A 258 -2.23 -26.90 10.16
C LEU A 258 -2.01 -25.39 10.33
N PRO A 259 -3.01 -24.53 10.06
CA PRO A 259 -2.90 -23.07 10.25
C PRO A 259 -3.15 -22.65 11.70
N MET A 260 -3.39 -23.60 12.61
CA MET A 260 -3.77 -23.37 14.01
C MET A 260 -3.13 -24.40 14.93
N THR A 261 -3.10 -24.11 16.23
CA THR A 261 -2.64 -25.07 17.26
C THR A 261 -3.84 -25.85 17.77
N TRP A 262 -3.71 -27.17 17.88
CA TRP A 262 -4.75 -28.01 18.46
C TRP A 262 -4.46 -28.22 19.94
N TYR A 263 -5.26 -27.58 20.78
CA TYR A 263 -5.17 -27.69 22.24
C TYR A 263 -5.96 -28.92 22.73
N PRO A 264 -5.53 -29.54 23.85
CA PRO A 264 -6.31 -30.56 24.53
C PRO A 264 -7.44 -29.94 25.34
N GLN A 265 -8.41 -30.75 25.76
CA GLN A 265 -9.62 -30.30 26.42
C GLN A 265 -9.39 -29.48 27.70
N GLU A 266 -8.29 -29.66 28.43
CA GLU A 266 -8.01 -28.82 29.61
C GLU A 266 -7.87 -27.31 29.31
N PHE A 267 -7.67 -26.92 28.04
CA PHE A 267 -7.48 -25.53 27.65
C PHE A 267 -8.75 -24.66 27.77
N VAL A 268 -9.96 -25.24 27.68
CA VAL A 268 -11.22 -24.45 27.73
C VAL A 268 -11.53 -23.86 29.11
N LYS A 269 -10.68 -24.15 30.11
CA LYS A 269 -10.65 -23.44 31.39
C LYS A 269 -10.24 -21.97 31.26
N VAL A 270 -9.60 -21.59 30.15
CA VAL A 270 -9.33 -20.20 29.81
C VAL A 270 -10.60 -19.58 29.20
N PRO A 271 -11.17 -18.49 29.77
CA PRO A 271 -12.35 -17.83 29.22
C PRO A 271 -12.13 -17.37 27.77
N MET A 272 -13.07 -17.65 26.88
CA MET A 272 -12.95 -17.25 25.46
C MET A 272 -12.77 -15.73 25.30
N THR A 273 -13.43 -14.94 26.15
CA THR A 273 -13.40 -13.48 26.22
C THR A 273 -12.08 -12.86 26.69
N ASP A 274 -11.16 -13.64 27.27
CA ASP A 274 -9.82 -13.16 27.59
C ASP A 274 -9.00 -12.98 26.29
N MET A 275 -8.51 -11.77 26.04
CA MET A 275 -7.76 -11.44 24.83
C MET A 275 -6.24 -11.42 25.06
N GLY A 276 -5.77 -11.74 26.27
CA GLY A 276 -4.35 -11.84 26.59
C GLY A 276 -3.67 -12.94 25.77
N MET A 277 -2.56 -12.62 25.11
CA MET A 277 -1.85 -13.60 24.26
C MET A 277 -0.74 -14.38 24.98
N ARG A 278 -0.20 -13.83 26.07
CA ARG A 278 1.01 -14.33 26.75
C ARG A 278 0.65 -15.14 28.00
N PRO A 279 1.44 -16.16 28.39
CA PRO A 279 1.24 -16.89 29.64
C PRO A 279 1.52 -16.01 30.84
N GLU A 280 0.69 -16.15 31.88
CA GLU A 280 0.83 -15.45 33.15
C GLU A 280 0.83 -16.51 34.28
N ALA A 281 1.91 -16.56 35.06
CA ALA A 281 2.08 -17.58 36.10
C ALA A 281 1.25 -17.31 37.37
N SER A 282 0.94 -16.05 37.67
CA SER A 282 0.14 -15.60 38.83
C SER A 282 -1.32 -16.07 38.75
N SER A 283 -1.92 -16.01 37.56
CA SER A 283 -3.29 -16.48 37.28
C SER A 283 -3.35 -17.95 36.83
N GLY A 284 -2.19 -18.59 36.61
CA GLY A 284 -2.10 -19.92 36.01
C GLY A 284 -2.43 -19.97 34.52
N TYR A 285 -2.54 -18.82 33.85
CA TYR A 285 -2.94 -18.72 32.45
C TYR A 285 -1.84 -19.25 31.50
N PRO A 286 -2.08 -20.30 30.69
CA PRO A 286 -1.05 -20.92 29.85
C PRO A 286 -0.69 -20.14 28.57
N GLY A 287 -1.33 -19.01 28.27
CA GLY A 287 -1.13 -18.23 27.04
C GLY A 287 -1.85 -18.81 25.81
N ARG A 288 -1.79 -18.10 24.68
CA ARG A 288 -2.48 -18.47 23.41
C ARG A 288 -1.53 -18.60 22.22
N THR A 289 -1.97 -19.36 21.23
CA THR A 289 -1.27 -19.66 19.95
C THR A 289 0.04 -20.45 20.12
N TYR A 290 0.54 -21.02 19.02
CA TYR A 290 1.84 -21.69 18.98
C TYR A 290 3.02 -20.79 19.43
N ARG A 291 2.85 -19.45 19.40
CA ARG A 291 3.87 -18.51 19.86
C ARG A 291 4.05 -18.61 21.36
N PHE A 292 2.97 -18.59 22.15
CA PHE A 292 3.07 -18.34 23.60
C PHE A 292 2.49 -19.44 24.48
N TYR A 293 1.64 -20.32 23.95
CA TYR A 293 0.99 -21.39 24.72
C TYR A 293 2.01 -22.38 25.30
N LYS A 294 2.09 -22.44 26.64
CA LYS A 294 3.04 -23.31 27.38
C LYS A 294 2.50 -24.71 27.72
N GLY A 295 1.22 -24.99 27.48
CA GLY A 295 0.61 -26.29 27.77
C GLY A 295 0.90 -27.38 26.73
N ARG A 296 0.32 -28.57 26.95
CA ARG A 296 0.39 -29.73 26.04
C ARG A 296 -0.36 -29.44 24.74
N SER A 297 0.11 -29.95 23.60
CA SER A 297 -0.55 -29.80 22.29
C SER A 297 -0.90 -31.16 21.67
N VAL A 298 -2.10 -31.24 21.08
CA VAL A 298 -2.57 -32.43 20.35
C VAL A 298 -1.83 -32.50 19.02
N PHE A 299 -1.88 -31.42 18.24
CA PHE A 299 -1.01 -31.16 17.10
C PHE A 299 -0.57 -29.69 17.12
N GLU A 300 0.66 -29.42 16.70
CA GLU A 300 1.18 -28.06 16.65
C GLU A 300 0.80 -27.34 15.36
N PHE A 301 0.80 -26.01 15.41
CA PHE A 301 0.80 -25.18 14.20
C PHE A 301 1.93 -25.61 13.25
N GLY A 302 1.58 -25.73 11.97
CA GLY A 302 2.47 -26.22 10.92
C GLY A 302 2.59 -27.75 10.82
N HIS A 303 1.97 -28.52 11.73
CA HIS A 303 1.96 -29.97 11.62
C HIS A 303 1.26 -30.43 10.34
N GLY A 304 1.75 -31.54 9.79
CA GLY A 304 1.36 -32.10 8.51
C GLY A 304 2.46 -33.04 8.02
N ILE A 305 2.08 -34.12 7.33
CA ILE A 305 3.00 -35.06 6.70
C ILE A 305 2.51 -35.38 5.27
N SER A 306 3.38 -36.03 4.50
CA SER A 306 3.18 -36.35 3.09
C SER A 306 3.53 -37.82 2.84
N TYR A 307 3.11 -38.42 1.72
CA TYR A 307 3.56 -39.77 1.35
C TYR A 307 5.02 -39.75 0.91
N SER A 308 5.42 -38.66 0.27
CA SER A 308 6.81 -38.39 -0.03
C SER A 308 7.58 -37.91 1.19
N LYS A 309 8.70 -38.57 1.51
CA LYS A 309 9.61 -38.09 2.55
C LYS A 309 10.46 -36.96 1.99
N TYR A 310 10.14 -35.73 2.38
CA TYR A 310 11.01 -34.59 2.16
C TYR A 310 12.15 -34.59 3.19
N SER A 311 13.36 -34.25 2.76
CA SER A 311 14.44 -33.86 3.67
C SER A 311 14.70 -32.38 3.53
N TYR A 312 14.90 -31.73 4.66
CA TYR A 312 15.42 -30.38 4.77
C TYR A 312 16.89 -30.49 5.11
N GLU A 313 17.76 -29.94 4.27
CA GLU A 313 19.18 -29.83 4.54
C GLU A 313 19.49 -28.34 4.73
N LEU A 314 20.03 -27.97 5.89
CA LEU A 314 20.38 -26.58 6.18
C LEU A 314 21.69 -26.22 5.43
N THR A 315 21.68 -26.16 4.09
CA THR A 315 22.89 -26.09 3.24
C THR A 315 23.72 -24.80 3.36
N ALA A 316 23.41 -23.95 4.36
CA ALA A 316 24.31 -23.43 5.42
C ALA A 316 23.70 -22.13 6.01
N VAL A 317 24.25 -21.52 7.07
CA VAL A 317 23.94 -20.14 7.51
C VAL A 317 25.15 -19.23 7.28
N SER A 318 25.04 -18.15 6.47
CA SER A 318 26.26 -17.50 5.92
C SER A 318 26.70 -16.21 6.61
N GLN A 319 25.86 -15.66 7.45
CA GLN A 319 26.30 -15.03 8.67
C GLN A 319 25.63 -15.88 9.74
N ASN A 320 26.41 -16.70 10.42
CA ASN A 320 26.00 -17.26 11.69
C ASN A 320 26.26 -16.25 12.82
N THR A 321 26.70 -15.03 12.49
CA THR A 321 27.22 -14.07 13.46
C THR A 321 26.72 -12.60 13.47
N LEU A 322 25.89 -12.20 14.49
CA LEU A 322 25.49 -10.84 14.95
C LEU A 322 26.16 -10.29 16.28
N TYR A 323 26.80 -9.10 16.33
CA TYR A 323 27.45 -8.52 17.56
C TYR A 323 26.68 -7.29 18.12
N LEU A 324 26.09 -7.34 19.32
CA LEU A 324 25.50 -6.14 19.96
C LEU A 324 26.62 -5.30 20.58
N ASN A 325 26.94 -4.12 20.05
CA ASN A 325 28.10 -3.35 20.52
C ASN A 325 27.98 -1.81 20.42
N GLN A 326 26.94 -1.25 21.05
CA GLN A 326 27.01 0.06 21.69
C GLN A 326 26.47 -0.10 23.13
N SER A 327 26.73 0.86 24.02
CA SER A 327 26.62 0.73 25.49
C SER A 327 25.30 0.09 25.97
N SER A 328 25.37 -1.15 26.47
CA SER A 328 24.22 -1.85 27.03
C SER A 328 23.97 -1.48 28.49
N THR A 329 22.97 -0.63 28.73
CA THR A 329 22.43 -0.34 30.07
C THR A 329 21.73 -1.58 30.62
N MET A 330 22.22 -2.10 31.76
CA MET A 330 21.73 -3.33 32.34
C MET A 330 20.50 -3.08 33.23
N HIS A 331 19.30 -3.15 32.65
CA HIS A 331 18.05 -3.19 33.42
C HIS A 331 17.90 -4.55 34.11
N ILE A 332 18.23 -4.62 35.40
CA ILE A 332 17.79 -5.71 36.29
C ILE A 332 16.40 -5.35 36.80
N ILE A 333 15.44 -6.24 36.56
CA ILE A 333 14.13 -6.23 37.24
C ILE A 333 13.91 -7.64 37.79
N ASN A 334 14.15 -7.79 39.09
CA ASN A 334 13.80 -8.92 39.97
C ASN A 334 14.27 -10.34 39.54
N ASP A 335 15.56 -10.61 39.79
CA ASP A 335 16.19 -11.86 40.29
C ASP A 335 15.98 -13.25 39.67
N PHE A 336 14.98 -13.53 38.80
CA PHE A 336 14.72 -14.93 38.36
C PHE A 336 14.74 -15.26 36.86
N ASP A 337 14.77 -14.28 35.93
CA ASP A 337 15.15 -14.55 34.51
C ASP A 337 15.74 -13.31 33.82
N SER A 338 16.79 -12.72 34.42
CA SER A 338 17.46 -11.48 33.98
C SER A 338 18.31 -11.66 32.71
N VAL A 339 17.66 -11.94 31.58
CA VAL A 339 18.29 -11.92 30.25
C VAL A 339 18.44 -10.46 29.80
N ARG A 340 19.66 -10.05 29.45
CA ARG A 340 19.91 -8.71 28.89
C ARG A 340 19.20 -8.55 27.54
N SER A 341 18.52 -7.43 27.38
CA SER A 341 17.80 -7.07 26.15
C SER A 341 18.12 -5.65 25.73
N THR A 342 18.35 -5.45 24.45
CA THR A 342 18.52 -4.12 23.84
C THR A 342 17.27 -3.81 23.02
N LEU A 343 16.75 -2.58 23.11
CA LEU A 343 15.64 -2.17 22.26
C LEU A 343 16.07 -2.21 20.79
N ILE A 344 15.14 -2.57 19.90
CA ILE A 344 15.39 -2.52 18.47
C ILE A 344 15.75 -1.10 18.02
N SER A 345 15.21 -0.06 18.67
CA SER A 345 15.58 1.33 18.44
C SER A 345 16.93 1.76 19.02
N GLU A 346 17.52 1.02 19.95
CA GLU A 346 18.86 1.28 20.51
C GLU A 346 19.96 0.60 19.69
N LEU A 347 19.67 -0.63 19.24
CA LEU A 347 20.44 -1.28 18.16
C LEU A 347 20.33 -0.42 16.87
N GLY A 348 19.15 0.14 16.62
CA GLY A 348 18.80 0.91 15.44
C GLY A 348 18.67 0.05 14.18
N THR A 349 18.00 0.54 13.13
CA THR A 349 17.96 -0.25 11.89
C THR A 349 19.35 -0.49 11.33
N GLU A 350 20.35 0.38 11.53
CA GLU A 350 21.71 0.06 11.06
C GLU A 350 22.29 -1.19 11.71
N PHE A 351 21.93 -1.55 12.96
CA PHE A 351 22.20 -2.89 13.47
C PHE A 351 21.28 -3.94 12.85
N CYS A 352 19.97 -3.70 12.73
CA CYS A 352 19.04 -4.69 12.20
C CYS A 352 19.52 -5.29 10.87
N GLU A 353 19.70 -4.44 9.86
CA GLU A 353 20.97 -3.78 9.55
C GLU A 353 22.19 -4.70 9.38
N GLN A 354 23.29 -4.52 10.11
CA GLN A 354 24.54 -5.30 9.93
C GLN A 354 24.42 -6.79 10.31
N ASN A 355 23.20 -7.27 10.50
CA ASN A 355 22.94 -8.54 11.16
C ASN A 355 21.97 -9.39 10.34
N LYS A 356 22.04 -9.24 9.01
CA LYS A 356 21.18 -9.75 7.95
C LYS A 356 21.59 -11.09 7.33
N CYS A 357 22.16 -11.92 8.20
CA CYS A 357 22.11 -13.39 8.25
C CYS A 357 20.94 -14.04 7.51
N ARG A 358 21.21 -15.17 6.85
CA ARG A 358 20.17 -16.05 6.38
C ARG A 358 20.69 -17.53 6.15
N ALA A 359 19.85 -18.59 6.16
CA ALA A 359 20.19 -20.05 6.16
C ALA A 359 19.57 -21.00 5.05
N ARG A 360 20.31 -21.59 4.08
CA ARG A 360 19.66 -22.44 3.01
C ARG A 360 18.76 -23.49 3.64
N ILE A 361 17.58 -23.73 3.09
CA ILE A 361 16.83 -24.99 3.23
C ILE A 361 16.80 -25.70 1.87
N GLY A 362 17.74 -26.61 1.62
CA GLY A 362 17.67 -27.56 0.51
C GLY A 362 16.52 -28.53 0.74
N VAL A 363 15.56 -28.59 -0.19
CA VAL A 363 14.39 -29.46 -0.09
C VAL A 363 14.52 -30.55 -1.15
N LYS A 364 14.76 -31.79 -0.72
CA LYS A 364 14.74 -32.95 -1.61
C LYS A 364 13.54 -33.84 -1.32
N ASN A 365 12.79 -34.15 -2.37
CA ASN A 365 11.82 -35.23 -2.37
C ASN A 365 12.57 -36.57 -2.46
N HIS A 366 12.53 -37.39 -1.42
CA HIS A 366 13.01 -38.79 -1.45
C HIS A 366 11.87 -39.80 -1.54
N GLY A 367 10.65 -39.34 -1.77
CA GLY A 367 9.50 -40.18 -2.06
C GLY A 367 9.37 -40.53 -3.54
N GLU A 368 8.47 -41.46 -3.79
CA GLU A 368 8.13 -41.99 -5.11
C GLU A 368 7.02 -41.17 -5.81
N MET A 369 6.43 -40.17 -5.12
CA MET A 369 5.34 -39.35 -5.63
C MET A 369 5.74 -37.89 -5.80
N ALA A 370 5.24 -37.26 -6.88
CA ALA A 370 5.25 -35.81 -7.01
C ALA A 370 4.31 -35.16 -5.99
N GLY A 371 4.61 -33.95 -5.52
CA GLY A 371 3.73 -33.23 -4.59
C GLY A 371 4.04 -31.74 -4.43
N LYS A 372 3.01 -30.97 -4.09
CA LYS A 372 3.12 -29.58 -3.64
C LYS A 372 3.37 -29.59 -2.14
N HIS A 373 4.49 -29.03 -1.71
CA HIS A 373 4.96 -29.10 -0.32
C HIS A 373 5.27 -27.70 0.21
N PRO A 374 4.45 -27.16 1.14
CA PRO A 374 4.76 -25.93 1.87
C PRO A 374 5.79 -26.22 2.96
N VAL A 375 6.94 -25.54 2.88
CA VAL A 375 7.95 -25.56 3.94
C VAL A 375 7.78 -24.34 4.82
N LEU A 376 7.71 -24.61 6.13
CA LEU A 376 7.66 -23.62 7.19
C LEU A 376 9.04 -23.49 7.86
N LEU A 377 9.53 -22.25 7.96
CA LEU A 377 10.71 -21.93 8.76
C LEU A 377 10.26 -21.22 10.04
N PHE A 378 10.86 -21.60 11.18
CA PHE A 378 10.58 -21.09 12.52
C PHE A 378 11.82 -20.49 13.19
N ALA A 379 11.65 -19.42 13.96
CA ALA A 379 12.67 -18.90 14.88
C ALA A 379 12.29 -19.25 16.32
N ARG A 380 13.28 -19.63 17.14
CA ARG A 380 13.14 -19.72 18.60
C ARG A 380 14.37 -19.21 19.33
N GLN A 381 14.21 -18.84 20.60
CA GLN A 381 15.32 -18.50 21.51
C GLN A 381 15.69 -19.73 22.36
N GLU A 382 16.88 -19.73 22.98
CA GLU A 382 17.33 -20.81 23.87
C GLU A 382 16.61 -20.88 25.23
N LYS A 383 16.40 -19.74 25.90
CA LYS A 383 15.69 -19.68 27.20
C LYS A 383 14.25 -19.24 26.99
N HIS A 384 13.29 -19.99 27.54
CA HIS A 384 11.85 -19.74 27.38
C HIS A 384 11.18 -19.25 28.68
N GLY A 385 11.59 -18.08 29.16
CA GLY A 385 10.95 -17.36 30.27
C GLY A 385 9.48 -16.98 30.01
N ASN A 386 8.87 -16.19 30.89
CA ASN A 386 7.53 -15.65 30.63
C ASN A 386 7.58 -14.53 29.58
N GLY A 387 6.50 -14.37 28.82
CA GLY A 387 6.42 -13.41 27.71
C GLY A 387 7.21 -13.72 26.43
N ARG A 388 8.10 -14.74 26.40
CA ARG A 388 8.91 -15.10 25.22
C ARG A 388 8.16 -16.06 24.26
N PRO A 389 8.32 -15.93 22.93
CA PRO A 389 7.81 -16.94 21.99
C PRO A 389 8.55 -18.29 22.14
N ARG A 390 7.81 -19.41 22.18
CA ARG A 390 8.34 -20.79 22.05
C ARG A 390 8.92 -21.02 20.66
N LYS A 391 8.16 -20.62 19.63
CA LYS A 391 8.60 -20.48 18.25
C LYS A 391 7.75 -19.42 17.54
N GLN A 392 8.33 -18.70 16.59
CA GLN A 392 7.61 -17.77 15.70
C GLN A 392 7.61 -18.37 14.30
N LEU A 393 6.46 -18.44 13.61
CA LEU A 393 6.49 -18.71 12.17
C LEU A 393 7.06 -17.45 11.55
N ILE A 394 8.13 -17.65 10.81
CA ILE A 394 8.89 -16.54 10.29
C ILE A 394 8.71 -16.39 8.78
N GLY A 395 8.20 -17.42 8.11
CA GLY A 395 7.71 -17.39 6.74
C GLY A 395 7.62 -18.77 6.14
N PHE A 396 7.06 -18.83 4.94
CA PHE A 396 6.68 -20.07 4.27
C PHE A 396 6.74 -19.90 2.76
N GLN A 397 7.11 -20.97 2.06
CA GLN A 397 7.07 -21.05 0.60
C GLN A 397 6.67 -22.48 0.20
N SER A 398 5.84 -22.62 -0.84
CA SER A 398 5.54 -23.92 -1.44
C SER A 398 6.52 -24.23 -2.57
N VAL A 399 7.01 -25.48 -2.60
CA VAL A 399 7.61 -26.09 -3.80
C VAL A 399 6.61 -27.05 -4.44
N VAL A 400 6.76 -27.32 -5.73
CA VAL A 400 6.22 -28.53 -6.37
C VAL A 400 7.42 -29.34 -6.83
N LEU A 401 7.50 -30.61 -6.41
CA LEU A 401 8.63 -31.48 -6.69
C LEU A 401 8.16 -32.86 -7.13
N GLY A 402 8.67 -33.33 -8.26
CA GLY A 402 8.61 -34.72 -8.70
C GLY A 402 9.38 -35.67 -7.79
N ALA A 403 9.23 -36.98 -8.02
CA ALA A 403 9.95 -38.02 -7.29
C ALA A 403 11.47 -37.87 -7.48
N GLY A 404 12.24 -37.93 -6.39
CA GLY A 404 13.70 -37.73 -6.41
C GLY A 404 14.18 -36.29 -6.65
N GLU A 405 13.31 -35.36 -7.04
CA GLU A 405 13.68 -33.98 -7.35
C GLU A 405 14.11 -33.18 -6.12
N ARG A 406 14.87 -32.12 -6.38
CA ARG A 406 15.37 -31.18 -5.36
C ARG A 406 15.14 -29.74 -5.80
N ALA A 407 14.57 -28.95 -4.92
CA ALA A 407 14.53 -27.50 -5.01
C ALA A 407 15.14 -26.89 -3.75
N GLU A 408 15.14 -25.56 -3.70
CA GLU A 408 15.93 -24.81 -2.75
C GLU A 408 15.22 -23.46 -2.60
N ILE A 409 14.70 -23.12 -1.41
CA ILE A 409 13.66 -22.08 -1.20
C ILE A 409 13.97 -21.00 -0.15
N GLU A 410 13.72 -19.76 -0.59
CA GLU A 410 14.19 -18.47 -0.11
C GLU A 410 13.52 -17.92 1.14
N PHE A 411 14.31 -17.62 2.17
CA PHE A 411 13.94 -16.76 3.27
C PHE A 411 15.11 -15.78 3.66
N GLU A 412 14.92 -14.88 4.63
CA GLU A 412 15.87 -13.86 5.19
C GLU A 412 15.59 -13.27 6.69
N VAL A 413 16.02 -13.85 7.87
CA VAL A 413 15.33 -13.66 9.25
C VAL A 413 15.68 -12.40 10.03
N SER A 414 14.97 -11.26 10.00
CA SER A 414 15.22 -10.12 10.93
C SER A 414 15.68 -10.47 12.34
N PRO A 415 16.81 -9.88 12.84
CA PRO A 415 17.05 -9.86 14.27
C PRO A 415 15.95 -9.04 14.97
N CYS A 416 15.35 -8.09 14.24
CA CYS A 416 14.53 -6.99 14.74
C CYS A 416 13.02 -7.12 14.47
N GLU A 417 12.58 -8.04 13.60
CA GLU A 417 11.16 -8.42 13.40
C GLU A 417 10.83 -9.81 13.98
N HIS A 418 11.68 -10.86 13.81
CA HIS A 418 11.38 -12.21 14.33
C HIS A 418 12.49 -12.97 15.09
N LEU A 419 13.70 -12.45 15.32
CA LEU A 419 14.44 -12.81 16.55
C LEU A 419 14.10 -11.86 17.71
N SER A 420 13.37 -10.79 17.43
CA SER A 420 12.87 -9.83 18.40
C SER A 420 11.50 -10.25 18.94
N ARG A 421 11.09 -9.57 20.00
CA ARG A 421 9.74 -9.62 20.56
C ARG A 421 9.32 -8.25 21.06
N ALA A 422 8.03 -8.00 21.18
CA ALA A 422 7.56 -6.92 22.03
C ALA A 422 7.91 -7.25 23.50
N ASN A 423 8.24 -6.22 24.28
CA ASN A 423 8.27 -6.25 25.73
C ASN A 423 6.84 -6.09 26.31
N GLU A 424 6.71 -5.56 27.53
CA GLU A 424 5.42 -5.33 28.19
C GLU A 424 4.83 -3.96 27.83
N ASP A 425 5.65 -2.93 27.57
CA ASP A 425 5.26 -1.62 27.06
C ASP A 425 4.89 -1.61 25.55
N GLY A 426 4.90 -2.78 24.90
CA GLY A 426 4.69 -2.93 23.45
C GLY A 426 5.88 -2.56 22.56
N LEU A 427 7.02 -2.20 23.14
CA LEU A 427 8.25 -1.86 22.41
C LEU A 427 9.02 -3.11 21.98
N MET A 428 9.59 -3.12 20.77
CA MET A 428 10.36 -4.25 20.28
C MET A 428 11.77 -4.29 20.88
N VAL A 429 12.17 -5.44 21.42
CA VAL A 429 13.51 -5.76 21.94
C VAL A 429 14.10 -6.98 21.25
N MET A 430 15.43 -7.07 21.15
CA MET A 430 16.16 -8.32 20.92
C MET A 430 17.05 -8.61 22.13
N GLU A 431 17.24 -9.89 22.42
CA GLU A 431 17.89 -10.35 23.66
C GLU A 431 19.25 -10.99 23.40
N GLU A 432 20.17 -10.84 24.36
CA GLU A 432 21.47 -11.52 24.35
C GLU A 432 21.25 -13.03 24.57
N GLY A 433 21.56 -13.86 23.58
CA GLY A 433 21.49 -15.32 23.69
C GLY A 433 21.45 -16.06 22.35
N ARG A 434 21.51 -17.40 22.42
CA ARG A 434 21.35 -18.22 21.21
C ARG A 434 19.91 -18.18 20.71
N HIS A 435 19.80 -17.99 19.41
CA HIS A 435 18.56 -18.08 18.66
C HIS A 435 18.74 -19.15 17.59
N PHE A 436 17.75 -20.02 17.44
CA PHE A 436 17.76 -21.15 16.53
C PHE A 436 16.81 -20.91 15.37
N LEU A 437 17.27 -21.30 14.18
CA LEU A 437 16.46 -21.44 12.99
C LEU A 437 16.07 -22.90 12.90
N VAL A 438 14.78 -23.18 12.80
CA VAL A 438 14.21 -24.52 12.93
C VAL A 438 13.30 -24.77 11.73
N VAL A 439 13.56 -25.83 10.98
CA VAL A 439 12.67 -26.24 9.88
C VAL A 439 11.61 -27.17 10.46
N GLU A 440 10.44 -27.22 9.82
CA GLU A 440 9.44 -28.25 10.13
C GLU A 440 10.06 -29.67 10.15
N GLY A 441 9.82 -30.41 11.24
CA GLY A 441 10.33 -31.79 11.40
C GLY A 441 11.64 -31.94 12.18
N ASP A 442 12.34 -30.85 12.52
CA ASP A 442 13.40 -30.90 13.55
C ASP A 442 12.76 -31.22 14.92
N GLU A 443 13.17 -32.33 15.56
CA GLU A 443 12.57 -32.79 16.83
C GLU A 443 12.90 -31.84 18.00
N TRP A 444 11.89 -31.60 18.85
CA TRP A 444 11.93 -30.59 19.92
C TRP A 444 12.76 -30.99 21.16
N GLU A 445 13.12 -32.27 21.30
CA GLU A 445 13.66 -32.84 22.54
C GLU A 445 15.11 -32.46 22.86
N SER A 446 15.38 -32.26 24.15
CA SER A 446 16.53 -31.54 24.69
C SER A 446 17.83 -32.35 24.84
N SER A 447 18.01 -33.43 24.08
CA SER A 447 19.01 -34.47 24.40
C SER A 447 19.69 -35.16 23.20
N ARG A 448 19.80 -34.50 22.04
CA ARG A 448 20.68 -34.93 20.95
C ARG A 448 21.60 -33.80 20.47
N PRO A 449 22.87 -34.07 20.13
CA PRO A 449 23.74 -33.07 19.51
C PRO A 449 23.16 -32.62 18.17
N SER A 450 22.98 -31.31 18.01
CA SER A 450 22.38 -30.71 16.81
C SER A 450 23.21 -30.97 15.55
N LEU A 451 22.57 -31.37 14.45
CA LEU A 451 23.14 -31.28 13.10
C LEU A 451 23.21 -29.81 12.66
N SER A 452 24.28 -29.14 13.10
CA SER A 452 24.76 -27.82 12.63
C SER A 452 23.72 -26.68 12.52
N SER A 453 23.32 -26.12 13.67
CA SER A 453 22.62 -24.82 13.77
C SER A 453 23.51 -23.77 14.48
N GLU A 454 23.70 -22.57 13.93
CA GLU A 454 24.83 -21.67 14.28
C GLU A 454 24.41 -20.23 14.79
N ALA A 455 25.23 -19.53 15.64
CA ALA A 455 24.92 -18.27 16.41
C ALA A 455 26.14 -17.32 16.80
N PHE A 456 26.02 -16.13 17.50
CA PHE A 456 26.19 -14.76 16.87
C PHE A 456 27.31 -13.61 17.16
N LYS A 457 27.95 -12.85 16.15
CA LYS A 457 29.00 -11.66 15.96
C LYS A 457 29.26 -10.79 14.51
N ALA A 458 29.15 -9.40 14.22
CA ALA A 458 29.16 -8.62 12.82
C ALA A 458 29.87 -7.17 12.40
N ASN A 459 29.71 -6.48 11.16
CA ASN A 459 30.33 -5.11 10.62
C ASN A 459 29.91 -4.22 9.25
N LEU A 460 30.66 -3.13 8.71
CA LEU A 460 30.37 -1.88 7.75
C LEU A 460 31.25 -1.58 6.37
N PRO A 461 31.58 -0.40 5.61
CA PRO A 461 31.11 1.00 4.99
C PRO A 461 31.48 1.47 3.41
N SER A 462 31.31 2.76 2.77
CA SER A 462 31.95 3.80 1.63
C SER A 462 32.00 3.97 -0.10
N ALA A 463 31.19 4.59 -1.09
CA ALA A 463 31.55 4.89 -2.65
C ALA A 463 30.55 5.59 -3.76
N HIS A 464 30.93 5.96 -5.09
CA HIS A 464 30.24 6.84 -6.22
C HIS A 464 30.45 6.65 -7.86
N SER A 465 29.81 7.38 -8.92
CA SER A 465 29.77 7.24 -10.51
C SER A 465 29.00 8.30 -11.54
N ALA A 466 28.57 8.07 -12.89
CA ALA A 466 27.83 9.01 -13.95
C ALA A 466 27.26 8.42 -15.41
N GLU A 467 26.23 8.91 -16.33
CA GLU A 467 25.08 8.61 -17.53
C GLU A 467 24.86 7.78 -19.00
N GLY A 468 23.64 7.29 -19.52
CA GLY A 468 23.24 6.90 -21.01
C GLY A 468 21.91 6.09 -21.58
N HIS A 469 21.17 6.37 -22.75
CA HIS A 469 19.78 5.87 -23.33
C HIS A 469 19.31 6.12 -24.89
N VAL A 470 18.19 5.52 -25.53
CA VAL A 470 17.13 5.98 -26.62
C VAL A 470 16.37 4.83 -27.52
N LYS A 471 15.24 4.71 -28.39
CA LYS A 471 13.90 5.26 -29.03
C LYS A 471 13.02 4.14 -29.85
N ASP A 472 11.89 4.11 -30.70
CA ASP A 472 10.58 4.84 -31.17
C ASP A 472 9.58 4.13 -32.29
N SER A 473 8.30 4.59 -32.61
CA SER A 473 7.36 4.50 -33.86
C SER A 473 6.09 3.50 -34.17
N GLN A 474 5.24 3.69 -35.28
CA GLN A 474 3.78 3.21 -35.57
C GLN A 474 3.32 2.69 -37.01
N TYR A 475 2.11 2.01 -37.23
CA TYR A 475 1.00 2.19 -38.29
C TYR A 475 -0.27 1.20 -38.30
N GLN A 476 -1.10 1.05 -39.40
CA GLN A 476 -2.56 0.58 -39.49
C GLN A 476 -3.03 -0.04 -40.88
N ARG A 477 -4.25 -0.57 -41.28
CA ARG A 477 -5.53 -1.22 -40.73
C ARG A 477 -6.70 -1.38 -41.81
N TYR A 478 -7.46 -2.52 -42.04
CA TYR A 478 -8.76 -2.62 -42.87
C TYR A 478 -9.69 -3.91 -42.73
N HIS A 479 -10.75 -4.09 -43.60
CA HIS A 479 -12.00 -4.95 -43.57
C HIS A 479 -11.90 -6.46 -44.05
N HIS A 480 -12.92 -7.38 -44.15
CA HIS A 480 -14.41 -7.36 -44.40
C HIS A 480 -15.15 -8.69 -43.98
N SER A 481 -16.51 -8.77 -43.97
CA SER A 481 -17.29 -9.98 -43.54
C SER A 481 -18.83 -10.01 -43.86
N PRO A 482 -19.45 -11.11 -44.38
CA PRO A 482 -20.93 -11.19 -44.63
C PRO A 482 -21.68 -12.56 -44.39
N GLN A 483 -23.05 -12.53 -44.43
CA GLN A 483 -24.06 -13.62 -44.71
C GLN A 483 -24.32 -14.79 -43.70
N GLN A 484 -25.52 -15.40 -43.53
CA GLN A 484 -26.99 -15.12 -43.69
C GLN A 484 -27.80 -16.37 -43.13
N THR A 485 -29.14 -16.63 -43.10
CA THR A 485 -30.43 -16.07 -43.65
C THR A 485 -31.70 -16.63 -42.91
N HIS A 486 -32.87 -15.95 -43.01
CA HIS A 486 -34.29 -16.49 -43.09
C HIS A 486 -35.01 -17.15 -41.86
N ARG A 487 -36.37 -17.14 -41.70
CA ARG A 487 -37.54 -16.56 -42.45
C ARG A 487 -38.88 -16.48 -41.63
N MET A 488 -39.64 -15.37 -41.77
CA MET A 488 -41.14 -15.22 -41.97
C MET A 488 -42.20 -15.91 -41.02
N ARG A 489 -43.48 -15.50 -40.87
CA ARG A 489 -44.33 -14.32 -41.27
C ARG A 489 -45.71 -14.33 -40.53
N LEU A 490 -46.33 -13.15 -40.33
CA LEU A 490 -47.75 -12.72 -40.57
C LEU A 490 -48.11 -11.54 -39.62
N GLN A 491 -48.27 -10.30 -40.11
CA GLN A 491 -49.54 -9.62 -40.51
C GLN A 491 -50.48 -9.28 -39.33
N ASN A 492 -50.61 -8.02 -38.87
CA ASN A 492 -51.14 -6.78 -39.50
C ASN A 492 -52.67 -6.54 -39.32
N LEU A 493 -53.10 -5.91 -38.21
CA LEU A 493 -54.35 -5.09 -38.22
C LEU A 493 -54.46 -3.94 -37.18
N CYS A 494 -53.36 -3.33 -36.74
CA CYS A 494 -53.41 -2.03 -36.00
C CYS A 494 -52.54 -0.92 -36.63
N LEU A 495 -52.03 -1.15 -37.85
CA LEU A 495 -50.94 -0.39 -38.49
C LEU A 495 -51.35 0.98 -39.08
N ARG A 496 -52.41 1.63 -38.58
CA ARG A 496 -52.85 2.96 -39.08
C ARG A 496 -53.27 3.98 -38.02
N ILE A 497 -53.29 3.61 -36.72
CA ILE A 497 -53.58 4.55 -35.62
C ILE A 497 -52.34 4.75 -34.73
N LEU A 498 -51.54 3.70 -34.48
CA LEU A 498 -50.32 3.82 -33.67
C LEU A 498 -49.23 4.72 -34.28
N ILE A 499 -49.23 4.92 -35.60
CA ILE A 499 -48.18 5.66 -36.33
C ILE A 499 -48.14 7.15 -35.93
N ALA A 500 -49.22 7.71 -35.39
CA ALA A 500 -49.26 9.09 -34.89
C ALA A 500 -48.72 9.27 -33.44
N ILE A 501 -48.46 8.17 -32.71
CA ILE A 501 -48.04 8.18 -31.30
C ILE A 501 -46.66 7.51 -31.11
N LEU A 502 -46.26 6.65 -32.06
CA LEU A 502 -44.92 6.03 -32.13
C LEU A 502 -43.76 7.03 -32.30
N THR A 503 -44.03 8.29 -32.64
CA THR A 503 -43.02 9.36 -32.77
C THR A 503 -42.72 10.09 -31.45
N THR A 504 -43.52 9.90 -30.40
CA THR A 504 -43.39 10.65 -29.12
C THR A 504 -43.28 9.77 -27.87
N SER A 505 -43.45 8.45 -27.99
CA SER A 505 -43.44 7.52 -26.83
C SER A 505 -42.15 6.72 -26.67
N LEU A 506 -41.15 6.91 -27.55
CA LEU A 506 -39.88 6.18 -27.56
C LEU A 506 -38.83 6.84 -26.64
N HIS A 507 -39.16 7.02 -25.35
CA HIS A 507 -38.22 7.47 -24.32
C HIS A 507 -38.07 6.38 -23.25
N LEU A 508 -37.10 5.49 -23.52
CA LEU A 508 -36.68 4.41 -22.64
C LEU A 508 -36.02 4.97 -21.38
N TYR A 509 -36.34 4.39 -20.22
CA TYR A 509 -35.43 4.45 -19.07
C TYR A 509 -34.25 3.51 -19.31
N ALA A 510 -33.30 3.97 -20.13
CA ALA A 510 -31.97 3.38 -20.19
C ALA A 510 -31.24 3.70 -18.88
N GLU A 511 -30.62 2.69 -18.25
CA GLU A 511 -29.68 2.99 -17.17
C GLU A 511 -28.50 3.76 -17.75
N SER A 512 -28.17 4.90 -17.14
CA SER A 512 -27.43 5.96 -17.83
C SER A 512 -25.96 5.61 -18.07
N THR A 513 -25.63 5.31 -19.32
CA THR A 513 -24.24 5.39 -19.84
C THR A 513 -23.74 6.84 -19.97
N GLN A 514 -24.60 7.84 -19.74
CA GLN A 514 -24.19 9.24 -19.67
C GLN A 514 -23.63 9.56 -18.28
N PRO A 515 -22.59 10.44 -18.19
CA PRO A 515 -22.15 11.01 -16.92
C PRO A 515 -23.29 11.72 -16.19
N PRO A 516 -23.25 11.85 -14.85
CA PRO A 516 -24.18 12.72 -14.14
C PRO A 516 -23.96 14.20 -14.49
N TYR A 517 -25.03 14.99 -14.55
CA TYR A 517 -24.98 16.45 -14.67
C TYR A 517 -26.28 17.10 -14.22
N SER A 518 -26.23 18.41 -14.01
CA SER A 518 -27.38 19.28 -13.72
C SER A 518 -27.69 20.14 -14.95
N CYS A 519 -28.87 20.78 -14.97
CA CYS A 519 -29.30 21.69 -16.04
C CYS A 519 -29.43 21.01 -17.41
N ASP A 520 -30.23 19.95 -17.50
CA ASP A 520 -30.56 19.34 -18.80
C ASP A 520 -31.48 20.27 -19.61
N SER A 521 -31.05 20.65 -20.81
CA SER A 521 -31.82 21.51 -21.72
C SER A 521 -33.11 20.89 -22.27
N SER A 522 -33.32 19.59 -22.07
CA SER A 522 -34.55 18.85 -22.36
C SER A 522 -35.56 18.85 -21.21
N ASP A 523 -35.12 19.08 -19.96
CA ASP A 523 -36.00 19.21 -18.80
C ASP A 523 -36.59 20.63 -18.71
N PRO A 524 -37.92 20.82 -18.86
CA PRO A 524 -38.53 22.15 -18.78
C PRO A 524 -38.45 22.79 -17.39
N SER A 525 -38.29 21.98 -16.32
CA SER A 525 -38.34 22.46 -14.94
C SER A 525 -37.04 23.13 -14.48
N THR A 526 -35.87 22.63 -14.90
CA THR A 526 -34.56 23.24 -14.55
C THR A 526 -34.06 24.27 -15.56
N LYS A 527 -34.46 24.16 -16.84
CA LYS A 527 -34.03 25.04 -17.95
C LYS A 527 -34.24 26.54 -17.72
N LEU A 528 -35.18 26.94 -16.86
CA LEU A 528 -35.49 28.34 -16.56
C LEU A 528 -34.66 28.95 -15.42
N TYR A 529 -33.94 28.15 -14.62
CA TYR A 529 -33.16 28.69 -13.50
C TYR A 529 -31.96 29.52 -13.98
N PRO A 530 -31.70 30.72 -13.42
CA PRO A 530 -30.50 31.51 -13.71
C PRO A 530 -29.20 30.72 -13.49
N PHE A 531 -29.12 29.85 -12.48
CA PHE A 531 -27.95 28.98 -12.27
C PHE A 531 -27.64 28.03 -13.46
N CYS A 532 -28.61 27.77 -14.34
CA CYS A 532 -28.43 26.99 -15.57
C CYS A 532 -28.06 27.83 -16.80
N GLN A 533 -28.08 29.15 -16.72
CA GLN A 533 -27.77 30.03 -17.84
C GLN A 533 -26.24 30.22 -17.98
N THR A 534 -25.63 29.44 -18.88
CA THR A 534 -24.17 29.42 -19.10
C THR A 534 -23.55 30.72 -19.61
N LYS A 535 -24.35 31.75 -19.91
CA LYS A 535 -23.90 33.11 -20.24
C LYS A 535 -23.73 34.02 -19.02
N LEU A 536 -24.24 33.64 -17.85
CA LEU A 536 -24.06 34.40 -16.62
C LEU A 536 -22.72 34.01 -15.95
N PRO A 537 -21.99 34.96 -15.34
CA PRO A 537 -20.78 34.66 -14.56
C PRO A 537 -21.05 33.62 -13.47
N ILE A 538 -20.08 32.74 -13.21
CA ILE A 538 -20.26 31.62 -12.25
C ILE A 538 -20.70 32.11 -10.87
N SER A 539 -20.21 33.25 -10.37
CA SER A 539 -20.64 33.82 -9.09
C SER A 539 -22.16 34.05 -9.03
N GLN A 540 -22.74 34.72 -10.03
CA GLN A 540 -24.17 35.00 -10.09
C GLN A 540 -25.02 33.71 -10.20
N ARG A 541 -24.52 32.73 -10.95
CA ARG A 541 -25.15 31.40 -11.06
C ARG A 541 -25.13 30.67 -9.72
N VAL A 542 -24.05 30.77 -8.98
CA VAL A 542 -23.87 30.16 -7.66
C VAL A 542 -24.69 30.87 -6.59
N GLU A 543 -24.77 32.20 -6.62
CA GLU A 543 -25.62 33.01 -5.73
C GLU A 543 -27.11 32.65 -5.92
N ASP A 544 -27.58 32.57 -7.18
CA ASP A 544 -28.93 32.11 -7.52
C ASP A 544 -29.18 30.70 -6.98
N LEU A 545 -28.25 29.76 -7.18
CA LEU A 545 -28.36 28.40 -6.66
C LEU A 545 -28.43 28.35 -5.13
N VAL A 546 -27.47 28.96 -4.42
CA VAL A 546 -27.41 28.92 -2.95
C VAL A 546 -28.62 29.59 -2.32
N SER A 547 -29.13 30.69 -2.90
CA SER A 547 -30.36 31.35 -2.45
C SER A 547 -31.62 30.47 -2.53
N ARG A 548 -31.61 29.45 -3.40
CA ARG A 548 -32.73 28.50 -3.59
C ARG A 548 -32.69 27.32 -2.62
N LEU A 549 -31.60 27.10 -1.87
CA LEU A 549 -31.44 25.96 -0.97
C LEU A 549 -32.09 26.22 0.41
N THR A 550 -32.78 25.22 0.95
CA THR A 550 -33.17 25.22 2.36
C THR A 550 -31.94 24.94 3.24
N LEU A 551 -31.96 25.37 4.50
CA LEU A 551 -30.85 25.14 5.44
C LEU A 551 -30.45 23.65 5.56
N ASP A 552 -31.39 22.71 5.43
CA ASP A 552 -31.09 21.28 5.46
C ASP A 552 -30.37 20.80 4.19
N GLU A 553 -30.78 21.28 3.01
CA GLU A 553 -30.06 20.99 1.76
C GLU A 553 -28.69 21.67 1.77
N LYS A 554 -28.59 22.91 2.23
CA LYS A 554 -27.32 23.64 2.44
C LYS A 554 -26.35 22.81 3.26
N ILE A 555 -26.77 22.38 4.46
CA ILE A 555 -25.97 21.53 5.37
C ILE A 555 -25.61 20.18 4.71
N SER A 556 -26.50 19.59 3.93
CA SER A 556 -26.25 18.30 3.27
C SER A 556 -25.09 18.33 2.26
N GLN A 557 -24.79 19.50 1.67
CA GLN A 557 -23.74 19.66 0.64
C GLN A 557 -22.36 19.99 1.24
N LEU A 558 -22.24 20.15 2.56
CA LEU A 558 -20.98 20.44 3.27
C LEU A 558 -20.13 19.19 3.55
N VAL A 559 -20.47 18.03 2.99
CA VAL A 559 -19.76 16.76 3.19
C VAL A 559 -19.27 16.14 1.89
N ASP A 560 -18.28 15.26 1.99
CA ASP A 560 -17.74 14.47 0.87
C ASP A 560 -18.83 13.74 0.08
N THR A 561 -19.66 12.98 0.79
CA THR A 561 -20.77 12.20 0.25
C THR A 561 -22.04 13.05 0.04
N ALA A 562 -21.90 14.14 -0.74
CA ALA A 562 -22.96 15.12 -0.97
C ALA A 562 -24.16 14.51 -1.73
N PRO A 563 -25.37 14.46 -1.14
CA PRO A 563 -26.54 13.86 -1.77
C PRO A 563 -27.07 14.72 -2.92
N GLY A 564 -27.93 14.14 -3.76
CA GLY A 564 -28.62 14.89 -4.80
C GLY A 564 -29.71 15.80 -4.22
N ILE A 565 -30.09 16.83 -4.98
CA ILE A 565 -31.21 17.73 -4.68
C ILE A 565 -32.20 17.63 -5.85
N PRO A 566 -33.13 16.65 -5.84
CA PRO A 566 -33.94 16.32 -7.00
C PRO A 566 -34.82 17.47 -7.51
N ARG A 567 -35.37 18.29 -6.60
CA ARG A 567 -36.22 19.44 -6.95
C ARG A 567 -35.51 20.56 -7.72
N LEU A 568 -34.17 20.54 -7.78
CA LEU A 568 -33.34 21.47 -8.57
C LEU A 568 -32.61 20.75 -9.71
N GLY A 569 -32.87 19.44 -9.92
CA GLY A 569 -32.19 18.60 -10.90
C GLY A 569 -30.68 18.50 -10.68
N ILE A 570 -30.23 18.47 -9.41
CA ILE A 570 -28.80 18.39 -9.05
C ILE A 570 -28.48 16.96 -8.62
N PRO A 571 -27.58 16.23 -9.33
CA PRO A 571 -27.14 14.91 -8.91
C PRO A 571 -26.37 14.93 -7.58
N ALA A 572 -26.32 13.76 -6.94
CA ALA A 572 -25.34 13.49 -5.90
C ALA A 572 -23.92 13.64 -6.46
N TYR A 573 -23.00 14.07 -5.60
CA TYR A 573 -21.61 14.33 -5.96
C TYR A 573 -20.70 13.76 -4.88
N GLU A 574 -19.59 13.16 -5.30
CA GLU A 574 -18.56 12.68 -4.39
C GLU A 574 -17.36 13.63 -4.46
N TRP A 575 -16.96 14.19 -3.32
CA TRP A 575 -15.73 15.00 -3.24
C TRP A 575 -14.49 14.16 -3.01
N TRP A 576 -14.62 12.97 -2.39
CA TRP A 576 -13.47 12.10 -2.17
C TRP A 576 -13.17 11.29 -3.43
N SER A 577 -12.14 11.71 -4.16
CA SER A 577 -11.41 10.84 -5.08
C SER A 577 -9.91 11.08 -4.94
N GLU A 578 -9.11 10.07 -5.25
CA GLU A 578 -7.66 10.09 -5.08
C GLU A 578 -6.98 9.84 -6.43
N ALA A 579 -5.85 10.50 -6.67
CA ALA A 579 -5.16 10.45 -7.96
C ALA A 579 -3.63 10.59 -7.88
N LEU A 580 -3.05 10.31 -6.70
CA LEU A 580 -1.70 10.73 -6.30
C LEU A 580 -0.61 10.48 -7.37
N HIS A 581 -0.63 9.31 -8.01
CA HIS A 581 0.27 8.95 -9.12
C HIS A 581 -0.45 8.12 -10.20
N GLY A 582 -1.73 8.43 -10.43
CA GLY A 582 -2.67 7.61 -11.22
C GLY A 582 -4.04 7.61 -10.55
N VAL A 583 -5.13 7.49 -11.32
CA VAL A 583 -6.50 7.54 -10.75
C VAL A 583 -6.72 6.32 -9.83
N ALA A 584 -7.02 6.56 -8.56
CA ALA A 584 -6.92 5.54 -7.52
C ALA A 584 -8.26 4.86 -7.17
N LEU A 585 -8.17 3.73 -6.45
CA LEU A 585 -9.32 3.01 -5.91
C LEU A 585 -9.11 2.66 -4.43
N GLN A 586 -9.88 3.30 -3.55
CA GLN A 586 -9.93 2.91 -2.15
C GLN A 586 -10.96 1.78 -1.99
N THR A 587 -10.49 0.56 -1.73
CA THR A 587 -11.34 -0.65 -1.64
C THR A 587 -12.12 -0.76 -0.33
N THR A 588 -11.82 0.10 0.65
CA THR A 588 -12.38 0.11 2.01
C THR A 588 -13.41 1.22 2.27
N VAL A 589 -13.64 2.12 1.31
CA VAL A 589 -14.46 3.35 1.48
C VAL A 589 -15.50 3.47 0.37
N ARG A 590 -16.48 4.37 0.52
CA ARG A 590 -17.47 4.71 -0.51
C ARG A 590 -16.77 5.26 -1.77
N GLN A 591 -17.19 4.79 -2.94
CA GLN A 591 -16.39 4.91 -4.17
C GLN A 591 -16.86 6.02 -5.12
N GLY A 592 -16.12 7.12 -5.13
CA GLY A 592 -16.25 8.21 -6.12
C GLY A 592 -15.76 7.84 -7.53
N ILE A 593 -14.75 6.96 -7.61
CA ILE A 593 -14.24 6.31 -8.83
C ILE A 593 -14.56 4.82 -8.79
N ARG A 594 -15.02 4.24 -9.91
CA ARG A 594 -15.37 2.81 -10.01
C ARG A 594 -14.73 2.16 -11.22
N PHE A 595 -14.04 1.03 -11.02
CA PHE A 595 -13.37 0.26 -12.07
C PHE A 595 -14.15 -1.01 -12.46
N ASN A 596 -15.49 -0.94 -12.46
CA ASN A 596 -16.39 -2.10 -12.66
C ASN A 596 -17.18 -2.08 -13.99
N GLY A 597 -17.00 -1.06 -14.84
CA GLY A 597 -17.68 -0.94 -16.14
C GLY A 597 -16.81 -1.35 -17.33
N THR A 598 -16.79 -0.49 -18.35
CA THR A 598 -15.94 -0.62 -19.55
C THR A 598 -14.47 -0.34 -19.21
N ILE A 599 -14.21 0.61 -18.31
CA ILE A 599 -12.88 0.93 -17.79
C ILE A 599 -12.66 0.12 -16.51
N ARG A 600 -11.62 -0.71 -16.49
CA ARG A 600 -11.28 -1.60 -15.36
C ARG A 600 -9.91 -1.33 -14.73
N PHE A 601 -9.14 -0.43 -15.33
CA PHE A 601 -7.77 -0.11 -14.97
C PHE A 601 -7.50 1.40 -15.20
N ALA A 602 -6.46 1.94 -14.58
CA ALA A 602 -5.90 3.27 -14.85
C ALA A 602 -4.36 3.21 -14.84
N THR A 603 -3.71 4.20 -15.46
CA THR A 603 -2.25 4.23 -15.58
C THR A 603 -1.61 4.51 -14.22
N SER A 604 -0.87 3.52 -13.68
CA SER A 604 -0.14 3.69 -12.41
C SER A 604 1.31 4.09 -12.66
N PHE A 605 1.57 5.40 -12.59
CA PHE A 605 2.91 5.99 -12.65
C PHE A 605 3.77 5.57 -11.44
N PRO A 606 5.08 5.88 -11.44
CA PRO A 606 5.86 5.84 -10.21
C PRO A 606 5.30 6.76 -9.14
N GLN A 607 5.43 6.31 -7.89
CA GLN A 607 5.09 7.10 -6.71
C GLN A 607 5.86 8.44 -6.71
N VAL A 608 5.24 9.49 -6.14
CA VAL A 608 5.63 10.89 -6.34
C VAL A 608 7.12 11.13 -6.08
N ILE A 609 7.70 10.56 -5.02
CA ILE A 609 9.12 10.75 -4.68
C ILE A 609 10.09 10.27 -5.76
N LEU A 610 9.76 9.22 -6.52
CA LEU A 610 10.58 8.77 -7.66
C LEU A 610 10.34 9.66 -8.88
N THR A 611 9.10 10.04 -9.12
CA THR A 611 8.77 10.99 -10.20
C THR A 611 9.51 12.33 -9.99
N ALA A 612 9.59 12.83 -8.76
CA ALA A 612 10.34 14.04 -8.41
C ALA A 612 11.86 13.90 -8.61
N ALA A 613 12.42 12.69 -8.47
CA ALA A 613 13.83 12.42 -8.69
C ALA A 613 14.29 12.67 -10.15
N SER A 614 13.36 12.79 -11.10
CA SER A 614 13.69 13.17 -12.48
C SER A 614 14.01 14.66 -12.66
N PHE A 615 13.72 15.52 -11.68
CA PHE A 615 13.88 16.98 -11.74
C PHE A 615 13.41 17.60 -13.09
N ASP A 616 12.25 17.15 -13.58
CA ASP A 616 11.67 17.56 -14.86
C ASP A 616 10.21 17.97 -14.70
N ALA A 617 10.00 19.29 -14.58
CA ALA A 617 8.69 19.90 -14.47
C ALA A 617 7.77 19.59 -15.66
N HIS A 618 8.30 19.38 -16.88
CA HIS A 618 7.48 19.00 -18.03
C HIS A 618 6.99 17.55 -17.93
N LEU A 619 7.82 16.63 -17.44
CA LEU A 619 7.41 15.24 -17.18
C LEU A 619 6.32 15.19 -16.10
N TRP A 620 6.49 15.92 -14.99
CA TRP A 620 5.47 15.99 -13.93
C TRP A 620 4.15 16.57 -14.43
N TYR A 621 4.22 17.60 -15.27
CA TYR A 621 3.05 18.20 -15.91
C TYR A 621 2.35 17.22 -16.86
N ARG A 622 3.11 16.46 -17.69
CA ARG A 622 2.54 15.44 -18.57
C ARG A 622 1.88 14.29 -17.80
N ILE A 623 2.43 13.91 -16.64
CA ILE A 623 1.81 12.93 -15.73
C ILE A 623 0.48 13.50 -15.22
N GLY A 624 0.46 14.75 -14.76
CA GLY A 624 -0.78 15.45 -14.38
C GLY A 624 -1.80 15.52 -15.53
N GLN A 625 -1.37 15.81 -16.76
CA GLN A 625 -2.25 15.82 -17.94
C GLN A 625 -2.89 14.45 -18.18
N VAL A 626 -2.12 13.36 -18.10
CA VAL A 626 -2.67 12.00 -18.22
C VAL A 626 -3.66 11.71 -17.10
N ILE A 627 -3.32 12.01 -15.85
CA ILE A 627 -4.19 11.79 -14.69
C ILE A 627 -5.53 12.54 -14.85
N GLY A 628 -5.50 13.83 -15.21
CA GLY A 628 -6.71 14.61 -15.46
C GLY A 628 -7.54 14.12 -16.65
N LYS A 629 -6.88 13.63 -17.71
CA LYS A 629 -7.53 13.05 -18.89
C LYS A 629 -8.18 11.70 -18.56
N GLU A 630 -7.50 10.81 -17.84
CA GLU A 630 -8.06 9.51 -17.44
C GLU A 630 -9.22 9.69 -16.45
N ALA A 631 -9.08 10.57 -15.47
CA ALA A 631 -10.16 10.96 -14.57
C ALA A 631 -11.42 11.43 -15.32
N ARG A 632 -11.25 12.30 -16.31
CA ARG A 632 -12.35 12.80 -17.14
C ARG A 632 -12.92 11.71 -18.06
N GLY A 633 -12.10 10.80 -18.59
CA GLY A 633 -12.56 9.64 -19.36
C GLY A 633 -13.42 8.68 -18.53
N ILE A 634 -13.01 8.40 -17.28
CA ILE A 634 -13.80 7.61 -16.32
C ILE A 634 -15.12 8.31 -15.99
N TYR A 635 -15.12 9.63 -15.82
CA TYR A 635 -16.35 10.40 -15.63
C TYR A 635 -17.27 10.30 -16.85
N ASN A 636 -16.76 10.58 -18.05
CA ASN A 636 -17.51 10.53 -19.31
C ASN A 636 -18.10 9.13 -19.60
N ALA A 637 -17.50 8.06 -19.05
CA ALA A 637 -18.02 6.68 -19.12
C ALA A 637 -19.14 6.38 -18.10
N GLY A 638 -19.59 7.34 -17.30
CA GLY A 638 -20.53 7.15 -16.19
C GLY A 638 -19.93 6.45 -14.96
N GLN A 639 -18.61 6.24 -14.93
CA GLN A 639 -17.90 5.45 -13.92
C GLN A 639 -17.34 6.27 -12.75
N ALA A 640 -17.61 7.57 -12.70
CA ALA A 640 -17.30 8.41 -11.55
C ALA A 640 -18.49 9.28 -11.12
N THR A 641 -18.66 9.46 -9.80
CA THR A 641 -19.60 10.43 -9.20
C THR A 641 -18.90 11.70 -8.68
N GLY A 642 -17.58 11.77 -8.84
CA GLY A 642 -16.74 12.92 -8.51
C GLY A 642 -15.74 13.24 -9.62
N MET A 643 -15.16 14.44 -9.58
CA MET A 643 -13.98 14.84 -10.39
C MET A 643 -13.06 15.77 -9.59
N THR A 644 -13.09 15.63 -8.28
CA THR A 644 -12.28 16.35 -7.30
C THR A 644 -11.30 15.36 -6.72
N PHE A 645 -10.01 15.62 -6.93
CA PHE A 645 -8.95 14.70 -6.57
C PHE A 645 -8.06 15.33 -5.52
N TRP A 646 -7.94 14.66 -4.37
CA TRP A 646 -7.15 15.11 -3.23
C TRP A 646 -5.67 14.78 -3.42
N ALA A 647 -5.14 15.27 -4.53
CA ALA A 647 -3.74 15.21 -4.92
C ALA A 647 -3.35 16.54 -5.61
N PRO A 648 -2.09 16.99 -5.51
CA PRO A 648 -0.93 16.25 -4.99
C PRO A 648 -0.70 16.44 -3.48
N ASN A 649 0.00 15.47 -2.86
CA ASN A 649 0.64 15.67 -1.56
C ASN A 649 1.93 16.48 -1.79
N ILE A 650 2.04 17.64 -1.13
CA ILE A 650 3.12 18.62 -1.31
C ILE A 650 3.75 19.06 0.02
N ASN A 651 3.53 18.27 1.07
CA ASN A 651 4.30 18.41 2.31
C ASN A 651 5.79 18.19 2.06
N ILE A 652 6.63 18.82 2.87
CA ILE A 652 8.08 18.63 2.84
C ILE A 652 8.41 17.29 3.52
N PHE A 653 9.27 16.48 2.91
CA PHE A 653 9.82 15.26 3.54
C PHE A 653 10.88 15.62 4.61
N ARG A 654 10.47 16.38 5.64
CA ARG A 654 11.32 16.97 6.68
C ARG A 654 12.03 15.92 7.54
N ASP A 655 11.29 14.91 7.97
CA ASP A 655 11.86 13.78 8.70
C ASP A 655 11.88 12.55 7.81
N PRO A 656 13.07 12.02 7.46
CA PRO A 656 13.22 10.87 6.56
C PRO A 656 12.49 9.58 7.01
N ARG A 657 12.00 9.50 8.26
CA ARG A 657 11.20 8.38 8.79
C ARG A 657 9.71 8.41 8.40
N TRP A 658 9.19 9.55 7.97
CA TRP A 658 7.75 9.75 7.77
C TRP A 658 7.17 8.75 6.76
N GLY A 659 6.18 7.96 7.18
CA GLY A 659 5.61 6.87 6.39
C GLY A 659 4.97 7.31 5.07
N ARG A 660 4.46 8.55 5.03
CA ARG A 660 3.87 9.16 3.83
C ARG A 660 4.83 10.03 3.05
N GLY A 661 6.10 10.15 3.46
CA GLY A 661 7.11 10.92 2.70
C GLY A 661 7.31 10.42 1.26
N GLN A 662 6.99 9.14 1.00
CA GLN A 662 6.91 8.56 -0.35
C GLN A 662 5.94 9.31 -1.28
N GLU A 663 4.85 9.85 -0.75
CA GLU A 663 3.80 10.58 -1.47
C GLU A 663 4.24 11.99 -1.87
N THR A 664 5.41 12.44 -1.41
CA THR A 664 5.86 13.83 -1.56
C THR A 664 6.90 14.00 -2.66
N PRO A 665 7.07 15.22 -3.20
CA PRO A 665 8.16 15.57 -4.08
C PRO A 665 9.53 15.79 -3.38
N GLY A 666 9.68 15.38 -2.12
CA GLY A 666 10.97 15.40 -1.39
C GLY A 666 11.12 16.51 -0.34
N GLU A 667 12.37 16.82 0.02
CA GLU A 667 12.69 17.66 1.19
C GLU A 667 12.86 19.17 0.87
N ASP A 668 12.69 19.57 -0.38
CA ASP A 668 12.98 20.93 -0.87
C ASP A 668 11.71 21.73 -1.25
N PRO A 669 11.52 22.95 -0.71
CA PRO A 669 10.34 23.77 -1.02
C PRO A 669 10.23 24.24 -2.47
N LEU A 670 11.32 24.40 -3.22
CA LEU A 670 11.29 24.82 -4.63
C LEU A 670 10.93 23.63 -5.53
N VAL A 671 11.48 22.44 -5.26
CA VAL A 671 11.05 21.19 -5.92
C VAL A 671 9.57 20.92 -5.63
N ALA A 672 9.14 21.03 -4.37
CA ALA A 672 7.74 20.82 -3.99
C ALA A 672 6.79 21.85 -4.61
N GLY A 673 7.15 23.13 -4.62
CA GLY A 673 6.40 24.18 -5.31
C GLY A 673 6.26 23.92 -6.81
N LYS A 674 7.37 23.63 -7.52
CA LYS A 674 7.32 23.34 -8.96
C LYS A 674 6.59 22.05 -9.30
N TYR A 675 6.68 21.01 -8.45
CA TYR A 675 5.88 19.80 -8.60
C TYR A 675 4.38 20.11 -8.48
N ALA A 676 3.99 20.87 -7.45
CA ALA A 676 2.61 21.29 -7.24
C ALA A 676 2.06 22.05 -8.47
N VAL A 677 2.80 23.05 -8.97
CA VAL A 677 2.41 23.85 -10.14
C VAL A 677 2.25 22.99 -11.39
N SER A 678 3.23 22.13 -11.69
CA SER A 678 3.17 21.22 -12.84
C SER A 678 1.99 20.24 -12.77
N TYR A 679 1.84 19.54 -11.65
CA TYR A 679 0.79 18.54 -11.47
C TYR A 679 -0.60 19.18 -11.55
N VAL A 680 -0.82 20.29 -10.82
CA VAL A 680 -2.12 20.99 -10.78
C VAL A 680 -2.50 21.53 -12.16
N ARG A 681 -1.58 22.20 -12.88
CA ARG A 681 -1.84 22.68 -14.25
C ARG A 681 -2.24 21.52 -15.18
N GLY A 682 -1.49 20.42 -15.13
CA GLY A 682 -1.76 19.22 -15.93
C GLY A 682 -3.15 18.62 -15.66
N VAL A 683 -3.48 18.35 -14.39
CA VAL A 683 -4.77 17.74 -14.02
C VAL A 683 -5.94 18.65 -14.38
N GLN A 684 -5.80 19.97 -14.13
CA GLN A 684 -6.86 20.95 -14.38
C GLN A 684 -7.06 21.30 -15.85
N GLY A 685 -6.09 21.01 -16.73
CA GLY A 685 -6.16 21.31 -18.15
C GLY A 685 -5.68 22.71 -18.53
N ASP A 686 -4.83 23.35 -17.70
CA ASP A 686 -4.03 24.51 -18.10
C ASP A 686 -2.83 24.06 -18.93
N SER A 687 -2.19 24.97 -19.65
CA SER A 687 -0.89 24.73 -20.29
C SER A 687 0.24 24.71 -19.27
N PHE A 688 1.41 24.19 -19.68
CA PHE A 688 2.60 24.18 -18.83
C PHE A 688 3.03 25.58 -18.38
N GLY A 689 3.00 26.57 -19.28
CA GLY A 689 3.30 27.97 -18.97
C GLY A 689 2.25 28.62 -18.06
N GLY A 690 1.02 28.11 -18.09
CA GLY A 690 -0.13 28.59 -17.33
C GLY A 690 -0.85 29.76 -18.01
N GLY A 691 -1.97 30.19 -17.41
CA GLY A 691 -2.72 31.36 -17.87
C GLY A 691 -3.60 31.11 -19.10
N THR A 692 -3.71 29.85 -19.52
CA THR A 692 -4.66 29.38 -20.55
C THR A 692 -5.89 28.69 -19.96
N LEU A 693 -5.91 28.45 -18.64
CA LEU A 693 -7.06 27.94 -17.91
C LEU A 693 -8.22 28.93 -17.99
N GLY A 694 -9.24 28.60 -18.78
CA GLY A 694 -10.52 29.30 -18.78
C GLY A 694 -11.31 29.03 -17.51
N GLU A 695 -12.60 29.41 -17.52
CA GLU A 695 -13.48 29.09 -16.39
C GLU A 695 -13.62 27.58 -16.16
N GLN A 696 -13.56 26.78 -17.24
CA GLN A 696 -13.79 25.33 -17.19
C GLN A 696 -12.52 24.53 -16.83
N LEU A 697 -12.68 23.54 -15.95
CA LEU A 697 -11.67 22.60 -15.46
C LEU A 697 -11.83 21.23 -16.14
N GLN A 698 -10.73 20.60 -16.55
CA GLN A 698 -10.71 19.20 -16.99
C GLN A 698 -11.04 18.26 -15.83
N ALA A 699 -10.30 18.40 -14.72
CA ALA A 699 -10.57 17.82 -13.41
C ALA A 699 -10.15 18.83 -12.32
N SER A 700 -10.47 18.59 -11.06
CA SER A 700 -10.05 19.44 -9.94
C SER A 700 -8.91 18.77 -9.17
N ALA A 701 -7.83 19.51 -8.96
CA ALA A 701 -6.69 19.11 -8.14
C ALA A 701 -6.68 19.89 -6.82
N CYS A 702 -6.24 19.22 -5.75
CA CYS A 702 -6.29 19.73 -4.38
C CYS A 702 -4.99 19.43 -3.64
N CYS A 703 -4.22 20.48 -3.33
CA CYS A 703 -2.94 20.35 -2.65
C CYS A 703 -3.14 20.00 -1.17
N LYS A 704 -2.51 18.91 -0.72
CA LYS A 704 -2.59 18.42 0.67
C LYS A 704 -1.18 18.27 1.30
N HIS A 705 -1.02 18.36 2.61
CA HIS A 705 -1.99 18.65 3.68
C HIS A 705 -1.53 19.92 4.42
N PHE A 706 -2.39 20.94 4.45
CA PHE A 706 -2.05 22.31 4.82
C PHE A 706 -2.27 22.53 6.33
N THR A 707 -1.25 22.79 7.14
CA THR A 707 0.21 22.79 6.88
C THR A 707 1.01 22.15 8.03
N ALA A 708 2.32 22.00 7.83
CA ALA A 708 3.26 21.38 8.77
C ALA A 708 2.88 19.96 9.25
N TYR A 709 2.23 19.20 8.37
CA TYR A 709 1.98 17.76 8.53
C TYR A 709 3.10 16.95 7.86
N ASP A 710 3.86 16.20 8.66
CA ASP A 710 4.94 15.31 8.22
C ASP A 710 5.30 14.22 9.27
N LEU A 711 4.29 13.78 10.02
CA LEU A 711 4.34 12.73 11.04
C LEU A 711 2.97 12.04 11.09
N ASP A 712 2.93 10.71 11.04
CA ASP A 712 1.70 9.93 11.07
C ASP A 712 1.46 9.25 12.43
N LYS A 713 2.43 8.44 12.87
CA LYS A 713 2.29 7.54 14.03
C LYS A 713 3.66 7.12 14.59
N TRP A 714 4.43 8.07 15.11
CA TRP A 714 5.77 7.83 15.63
C TRP A 714 5.82 7.76 17.17
N LYS A 715 6.28 6.62 17.71
CA LYS A 715 6.53 6.41 19.15
C LYS A 715 5.42 6.90 20.09
N GLY A 716 4.16 6.56 19.76
CA GLY A 716 2.98 6.94 20.54
C GLY A 716 2.38 8.31 20.19
N MET A 717 3.12 9.19 19.49
CA MET A 717 2.56 10.40 18.91
C MET A 717 1.78 10.05 17.64
N ASN A 718 0.59 10.64 17.49
CA ASN A 718 -0.34 10.42 16.38
C ASN A 718 -0.67 11.77 15.73
N ARG A 719 -0.69 11.81 14.39
CA ARG A 719 -1.15 12.93 13.53
C ARG A 719 -2.41 13.65 14.05
N PHE A 720 -3.36 12.91 14.62
CA PHE A 720 -4.62 13.45 15.11
C PHE A 720 -4.48 14.39 16.31
N ILE A 721 -3.47 14.22 17.17
CA ILE A 721 -3.30 15.02 18.40
C ILE A 721 -2.00 15.83 18.44
N PHE A 722 -1.07 15.57 17.52
CA PHE A 722 0.21 16.28 17.44
C PHE A 722 0.01 17.79 17.27
N ASP A 723 0.82 18.56 18.00
CA ASP A 723 0.86 20.02 17.93
C ASP A 723 2.26 20.48 17.53
N ALA A 724 2.42 20.76 16.24
CA ALA A 724 3.68 21.13 15.63
C ALA A 724 4.10 22.53 16.08
N GLN A 725 5.17 22.60 16.88
CA GLN A 725 5.75 23.87 17.34
C GLN A 725 6.69 24.42 16.25
N VAL A 726 6.20 25.33 15.41
CA VAL A 726 6.91 25.83 14.23
C VAL A 726 7.07 27.35 14.28
N THR A 727 8.30 27.84 14.09
CA THR A 727 8.59 29.28 14.06
C THR A 727 7.94 29.95 12.84
N LEU A 728 7.63 31.25 12.94
CA LEU A 728 7.15 32.02 11.79
C LEU A 728 8.17 32.03 10.65
N GLN A 729 9.46 32.03 10.99
CA GLN A 729 10.57 31.83 10.07
C GLN A 729 10.46 30.49 9.32
N ASP A 730 10.44 29.34 10.00
CA ASP A 730 10.42 28.03 9.33
C ASP A 730 9.10 27.80 8.56
N LEU A 731 7.97 28.35 9.02
CA LEU A 731 6.72 28.40 8.26
C LEU A 731 6.91 29.12 6.92
N ALA A 732 7.48 30.33 6.94
CA ALA A 732 7.74 31.14 5.73
C ALA A 732 8.83 30.53 4.83
N ASP A 733 9.83 29.86 5.41
CA ASP A 733 11.02 29.35 4.73
C ASP A 733 10.83 27.96 4.11
N THR A 734 9.97 27.13 4.70
CA THR A 734 9.90 25.69 4.41
C THR A 734 8.48 25.18 4.19
N TYR A 735 7.57 25.32 5.16
CA TYR A 735 6.29 24.61 5.12
C TYR A 735 5.20 25.29 4.26
N GLN A 736 5.23 26.62 4.13
CA GLN A 736 4.21 27.39 3.40
C GLN A 736 4.52 27.70 1.92
N PRO A 737 5.78 27.82 1.45
CA PRO A 737 6.08 28.08 0.03
C PRO A 737 5.44 27.11 -0.98
N PRO A 738 5.39 25.78 -0.77
CA PRO A 738 4.79 24.87 -1.75
C PRO A 738 3.29 25.14 -1.96
N PHE A 739 2.56 25.42 -0.87
CA PHE A 739 1.13 25.78 -0.91
C PHE A 739 0.92 27.15 -1.57
N LYS A 740 1.79 28.13 -1.28
CA LYS A 740 1.78 29.43 -1.97
C LYS A 740 1.91 29.26 -3.49
N SER A 741 2.89 28.50 -3.98
CA SER A 741 3.05 28.24 -5.42
C SER A 741 1.87 27.46 -6.01
N CYS A 742 1.37 26.43 -5.32
CA CYS A 742 0.16 25.69 -5.73
C CYS A 742 -1.05 26.62 -5.97
N ILE A 743 -1.24 27.62 -5.11
CA ILE A 743 -2.34 28.60 -5.20
C ILE A 743 -2.05 29.67 -6.25
N GLN A 744 -0.90 30.34 -6.15
CA GLN A 744 -0.61 31.56 -6.92
C GLN A 744 -0.22 31.26 -8.37
N GLU A 745 0.54 30.20 -8.61
CA GLU A 745 1.06 29.82 -9.93
C GLU A 745 0.30 28.61 -10.51
N GLY A 746 0.02 27.59 -9.68
CA GLY A 746 -0.70 26.39 -10.08
C GLY A 746 -2.21 26.62 -10.30
N LYS A 747 -2.78 27.66 -9.67
CA LYS A 747 -4.21 27.99 -9.68
C LYS A 747 -5.09 26.81 -9.24
N ALA A 748 -4.66 26.10 -8.20
CA ALA A 748 -5.40 24.95 -7.67
C ALA A 748 -6.86 25.29 -7.32
N SER A 749 -7.73 24.31 -7.50
CA SER A 749 -9.16 24.42 -7.19
C SER A 749 -9.50 23.91 -5.79
N GLY A 750 -8.63 23.11 -5.17
CA GLY A 750 -8.75 22.67 -3.78
C GLY A 750 -7.49 22.87 -2.93
N ILE A 751 -7.67 22.95 -1.61
CA ILE A 751 -6.64 22.73 -0.59
C ILE A 751 -7.24 21.83 0.49
N MET A 752 -6.49 20.87 1.01
CA MET A 752 -6.89 20.08 2.18
C MET A 752 -6.18 20.60 3.43
N CYS A 753 -6.93 20.94 4.48
CA CYS A 753 -6.36 21.27 5.79
C CYS A 753 -6.06 19.99 6.58
N ALA A 754 -4.92 19.96 7.28
CA ALA A 754 -4.40 18.76 7.94
C ALA A 754 -5.05 18.49 9.32
N TYR A 755 -4.91 17.25 9.82
CA TYR A 755 -5.35 16.86 11.17
C TYR A 755 -4.65 17.63 12.30
N ASN A 756 -3.34 17.82 12.19
CA ASN A 756 -2.53 18.28 13.31
C ASN A 756 -2.80 19.75 13.67
N ARG A 757 -2.39 20.11 14.88
CA ARG A 757 -2.29 21.50 15.30
C ARG A 757 -0.93 22.08 14.90
N VAL A 758 -0.88 23.40 14.77
CA VAL A 758 0.35 24.19 14.65
C VAL A 758 0.28 25.29 15.69
N ASN A 759 1.29 25.35 16.58
CA ASN A 759 1.36 26.32 17.69
C ASN A 759 0.05 26.43 18.50
N GLY A 760 -0.60 25.30 18.78
CA GLY A 760 -1.83 25.18 19.56
C GLY A 760 -3.14 25.23 18.78
N VAL A 761 -3.14 25.65 17.51
CA VAL A 761 -4.36 25.83 16.69
C VAL A 761 -4.51 24.70 15.66
N PRO A 762 -5.67 24.04 15.55
CA PRO A 762 -5.90 23.02 14.52
C PRO A 762 -5.89 23.65 13.13
N ASN A 763 -5.22 23.02 12.16
CA ASN A 763 -5.09 23.59 10.81
C ASN A 763 -6.45 23.88 10.14
N CYS A 764 -7.45 23.02 10.32
CA CYS A 764 -8.81 23.25 9.79
C CYS A 764 -9.61 24.34 10.52
N ALA A 765 -9.15 24.82 11.68
CA ALA A 765 -9.76 25.87 12.48
C ALA A 765 -8.94 27.20 12.49
N ASP A 766 -7.77 27.28 11.86
CA ASP A 766 -6.98 28.52 11.84
C ASP A 766 -7.46 29.51 10.77
N TYR A 767 -8.24 30.50 11.21
CA TYR A 767 -8.65 31.66 10.40
C TYR A 767 -7.48 32.44 9.81
N ASN A 768 -6.30 32.44 10.45
CA ASN A 768 -5.13 33.13 9.94
C ASN A 768 -4.48 32.37 8.76
N LEU A 769 -4.47 31.03 8.83
CA LEU A 769 -3.97 30.16 7.76
C LEU A 769 -4.93 30.11 6.57
N LEU A 770 -6.21 29.79 6.81
CA LEU A 770 -7.18 29.53 5.75
C LEU A 770 -7.72 30.84 5.14
N SER A 771 -8.37 31.68 5.94
CA SER A 771 -8.98 32.93 5.46
C SER A 771 -7.95 34.05 5.23
N LYS A 772 -7.13 34.44 6.22
CA LYS A 772 -6.21 35.58 6.03
C LYS A 772 -5.09 35.26 5.04
N LYS A 773 -4.42 34.11 5.16
CA LYS A 773 -3.24 33.77 4.35
C LYS A 773 -3.61 33.14 3.00
N ALA A 774 -4.28 31.99 2.96
CA ALA A 774 -4.59 31.35 1.69
C ALA A 774 -5.60 32.15 0.84
N ARG A 775 -6.77 32.52 1.39
CA ARG A 775 -7.75 33.32 0.63
C ARG A 775 -7.30 34.77 0.45
N GLY A 776 -6.93 35.46 1.53
CA GLY A 776 -6.53 36.88 1.49
C GLY A 776 -5.17 37.17 0.85
N GLN A 777 -4.06 36.77 1.50
CA GLN A 777 -2.69 37.14 1.07
C GLN A 777 -2.26 36.44 -0.23
N TRP A 778 -2.73 35.22 -0.48
CA TRP A 778 -2.34 34.45 -1.66
C TRP A 778 -3.37 34.47 -2.79
N GLY A 779 -4.63 34.81 -2.53
CA GLY A 779 -5.68 34.89 -3.54
C GLY A 779 -6.25 33.52 -3.93
N PHE A 780 -6.59 32.68 -2.95
CA PHE A 780 -7.21 31.37 -3.20
C PHE A 780 -8.74 31.48 -3.45
N TYR A 781 -9.15 31.09 -4.67
CA TYR A 781 -10.54 31.10 -5.15
C TYR A 781 -11.09 29.67 -5.37
N GLY A 782 -10.64 28.71 -4.57
CA GLY A 782 -11.10 27.32 -4.61
C GLY A 782 -11.87 26.90 -3.36
N TYR A 783 -12.05 25.59 -3.16
CA TYR A 783 -12.60 25.01 -1.92
C TYR A 783 -11.50 24.58 -0.95
N ILE A 784 -11.80 24.62 0.35
CA ILE A 784 -10.95 24.05 1.40
C ILE A 784 -11.68 22.85 2.01
N THR A 785 -11.07 21.67 1.94
CA THR A 785 -11.60 20.42 2.54
C THR A 785 -10.88 20.09 3.84
N SER A 786 -11.57 19.44 4.78
CA SER A 786 -10.91 18.68 5.85
C SER A 786 -10.22 17.43 5.30
N ASP A 787 -9.21 16.95 6.02
CA ASP A 787 -8.83 15.54 6.02
C ASP A 787 -9.93 14.68 6.73
N CYS A 788 -9.80 13.36 6.75
CA CYS A 788 -10.90 12.40 6.97
C CYS A 788 -10.90 11.68 8.35
N ASP A 789 -11.52 12.17 9.43
CA ASP A 789 -12.37 13.36 9.59
C ASP A 789 -11.71 14.32 10.59
N ALA A 790 -10.97 15.31 10.09
CA ALA A 790 -10.26 16.29 10.92
C ALA A 790 -11.20 17.24 11.68
N VAL A 791 -12.50 17.31 11.34
CA VAL A 791 -13.49 18.14 12.07
C VAL A 791 -13.91 17.45 13.36
N ALA A 792 -14.09 16.12 13.31
CA ALA A 792 -14.36 15.31 14.49
C ALA A 792 -13.20 15.41 15.51
N ILE A 793 -11.97 15.17 15.04
CA ILE A 793 -10.73 15.18 15.83
C ILE A 793 -10.55 16.47 16.66
N ILE A 794 -10.98 17.63 16.16
CA ILE A 794 -10.88 18.94 16.85
C ILE A 794 -11.65 18.98 18.18
N HIS A 795 -12.75 18.22 18.27
CA HIS A 795 -13.54 18.07 19.49
C HIS A 795 -13.19 16.77 20.23
N ASP A 796 -13.26 15.64 19.52
CA ASP A 796 -13.31 14.31 20.11
C ASP A 796 -11.95 13.86 20.71
N ASP A 797 -10.83 14.26 20.09
CA ASP A 797 -9.47 13.87 20.50
C ASP A 797 -8.59 15.05 20.96
N GLN A 798 -8.68 16.21 20.30
CA GLN A 798 -7.85 17.38 20.63
C GLN A 798 -8.40 18.22 21.78
N GLY A 799 -9.72 18.12 22.07
CA GLY A 799 -10.40 18.93 23.08
C GLY A 799 -10.27 20.43 22.86
N TYR A 800 -10.02 20.90 21.63
CA TYR A 800 -9.91 22.32 21.30
C TYR A 800 -11.29 22.97 21.39
N ALA A 801 -12.24 22.44 20.60
CA ALA A 801 -13.66 22.75 20.70
C ALA A 801 -14.26 22.16 22.00
N LYS A 802 -15.29 22.82 22.56
CA LYS A 802 -15.95 22.41 23.82
C LYS A 802 -17.35 21.80 23.65
N SER A 803 -17.92 21.87 22.46
CA SER A 803 -19.01 21.01 22.00
C SER A 803 -18.85 20.73 20.49
N PRO A 804 -19.54 19.72 19.92
CA PRO A 804 -19.51 19.46 18.48
C PRO A 804 -19.91 20.69 17.64
N GLU A 805 -20.79 21.54 18.17
CA GLU A 805 -21.16 22.80 17.53
C GLU A 805 -20.10 23.89 17.60
N ASP A 806 -19.15 23.82 18.54
CA ASP A 806 -17.99 24.71 18.52
C ASP A 806 -17.02 24.28 17.41
N ALA A 807 -16.73 22.98 17.26
CA ALA A 807 -15.88 22.48 16.17
C ALA A 807 -16.43 22.87 14.79
N VAL A 808 -17.74 22.66 14.58
CA VAL A 808 -18.44 23.14 13.36
C VAL A 808 -18.28 24.66 13.18
N ALA A 809 -18.50 25.43 14.24
CA ALA A 809 -18.46 26.88 14.16
C ALA A 809 -17.04 27.41 13.88
N ASP A 810 -16.02 26.77 14.45
CA ASP A 810 -14.62 27.14 14.30
C ASP A 810 -14.12 26.83 12.88
N VAL A 811 -14.31 25.61 12.37
CA VAL A 811 -13.81 25.26 11.02
C VAL A 811 -14.52 26.06 9.91
N LEU A 812 -15.84 26.24 10.02
CA LEU A 812 -16.57 27.03 9.03
C LEU A 812 -16.17 28.50 9.08
N LYS A 813 -16.06 29.13 10.27
CA LYS A 813 -15.56 30.52 10.37
C LYS A 813 -14.10 30.67 9.93
N ALA A 814 -13.26 29.66 10.16
CA ALA A 814 -11.85 29.70 9.77
C ALA A 814 -11.69 29.86 8.24
N GLY A 815 -12.57 29.23 7.46
CA GLY A 815 -12.57 29.31 6.00
C GLY A 815 -12.60 27.95 5.30
N MET A 816 -12.77 26.86 6.05
CA MET A 816 -13.05 25.52 5.52
C MET A 816 -14.46 25.49 4.91
N ASP A 817 -14.66 24.70 3.84
CA ASP A 817 -15.92 24.67 3.08
C ASP A 817 -16.59 23.29 3.06
N VAL A 818 -15.81 22.20 3.02
CA VAL A 818 -16.34 20.81 3.00
C VAL A 818 -15.59 19.92 3.99
N ASN A 819 -16.31 18.96 4.57
CA ASN A 819 -15.82 17.98 5.53
C ASN A 819 -15.76 16.60 4.88
N CYS A 820 -14.60 15.95 4.95
CA CYS A 820 -14.50 14.52 4.70
C CYS A 820 -15.06 13.77 5.91
N GLY A 821 -16.32 13.32 5.82
CA GLY A 821 -17.08 12.77 6.95
C GLY A 821 -18.45 13.43 7.13
N ASP A 822 -19.25 12.87 8.05
CA ASP A 822 -20.64 13.33 8.32
C ASP A 822 -20.71 14.41 9.44
N TYR A 823 -19.59 14.89 10.01
CA TYR A 823 -19.60 15.73 11.23
C TYR A 823 -20.32 17.09 11.05
N LEU A 824 -20.01 17.83 9.98
CA LEU A 824 -20.72 19.08 9.68
C LEU A 824 -22.23 18.85 9.51
N LYS A 825 -22.60 17.79 8.79
CA LYS A 825 -24.00 17.41 8.50
C LYS A 825 -24.79 17.10 9.77
N ASN A 826 -24.16 16.45 10.75
CA ASN A 826 -24.78 16.08 12.02
C ASN A 826 -24.99 17.29 12.95
N TYR A 827 -24.05 18.25 13.00
CA TYR A 827 -24.02 19.27 14.05
C TYR A 827 -24.23 20.72 13.58
N THR A 828 -24.20 21.02 12.27
CA THR A 828 -24.40 22.42 11.79
C THR A 828 -25.80 22.95 12.11
N LYS A 829 -26.84 22.11 12.04
CA LYS A 829 -28.21 22.54 12.32
C LYS A 829 -28.41 22.97 13.78
N SER A 830 -27.72 22.32 14.73
CA SER A 830 -27.72 22.75 16.13
C SER A 830 -26.79 23.95 16.36
N ALA A 831 -25.67 24.08 15.64
CA ALA A 831 -24.79 25.24 15.72
C ALA A 831 -25.49 26.55 15.32
N VAL A 832 -26.27 26.52 14.22
CA VAL A 832 -27.11 27.65 13.78
C VAL A 832 -28.22 27.94 14.79
N LYS A 833 -28.97 26.93 15.26
CA LYS A 833 -30.02 27.11 16.28
C LYS A 833 -29.49 27.66 17.61
N LYS A 834 -28.28 27.27 18.02
CA LYS A 834 -27.57 27.77 19.20
C LYS A 834 -26.93 29.15 18.98
N LYS A 835 -27.09 29.77 17.80
CA LYS A 835 -26.47 31.03 17.38
C LYS A 835 -24.93 31.03 17.44
N LYS A 836 -24.29 29.84 17.43
CA LYS A 836 -22.82 29.70 17.39
C LYS A 836 -22.25 29.99 16.00
N LEU A 837 -23.06 29.76 14.95
CA LEU A 837 -22.72 29.92 13.54
C LEU A 837 -23.85 30.68 12.82
N PRO A 838 -23.59 31.77 12.08
CA PRO A 838 -24.57 32.38 11.18
C PRO A 838 -24.61 31.63 9.84
N GLU A 839 -25.78 31.60 9.19
CA GLU A 839 -25.98 30.89 7.91
C GLU A 839 -25.12 31.47 6.76
N SER A 840 -24.65 32.71 6.88
CA SER A 840 -23.72 33.32 5.93
C SER A 840 -22.40 32.57 5.75
N GLU A 841 -21.89 31.89 6.78
CA GLU A 841 -20.67 31.07 6.64
C GLU A 841 -20.93 29.77 5.86
N ILE A 842 -22.15 29.23 5.97
CA ILE A 842 -22.62 28.08 5.19
C ILE A 842 -22.77 28.51 3.72
N ASP A 843 -23.38 29.67 3.48
CA ASP A 843 -23.56 30.20 2.12
C ASP A 843 -22.22 30.52 1.45
N ARG A 844 -21.25 31.06 2.20
CA ARG A 844 -19.87 31.26 1.74
C ARG A 844 -19.18 29.92 1.39
N ALA A 845 -19.33 28.90 2.23
CA ALA A 845 -18.79 27.57 1.97
C ALA A 845 -19.39 26.96 0.69
N LEU A 846 -20.71 27.00 0.57
CA LEU A 846 -21.43 26.50 -0.60
C LEU A 846 -21.11 27.31 -1.86
N HIS A 847 -20.81 28.60 -1.75
CA HIS A 847 -20.37 29.41 -2.89
C HIS A 847 -19.07 28.88 -3.48
N ASN A 848 -18.06 28.59 -2.64
CA ASN A 848 -16.81 27.96 -3.07
C ASN A 848 -17.06 26.59 -3.71
N LEU A 849 -17.88 25.74 -3.08
CA LEU A 849 -18.16 24.38 -3.55
C LEU A 849 -18.92 24.35 -4.88
N PHE A 850 -20.02 25.08 -5.00
CA PHE A 850 -20.79 25.13 -6.25
C PHE A 850 -20.03 25.85 -7.36
N SER A 851 -19.19 26.84 -7.05
CA SER A 851 -18.28 27.44 -8.04
C SER A 851 -17.38 26.37 -8.67
N ILE A 852 -16.78 25.47 -7.88
CA ILE A 852 -15.93 24.40 -8.43
C ILE A 852 -16.74 23.34 -9.20
N ARG A 853 -17.95 22.97 -8.76
CA ARG A 853 -18.83 22.08 -9.53
C ARG A 853 -19.29 22.70 -10.86
N MET A 854 -19.54 24.01 -10.91
CA MET A 854 -19.84 24.72 -12.17
C MET A 854 -18.61 24.80 -13.08
N ARG A 855 -17.42 25.12 -12.53
CA ARG A 855 -16.15 25.09 -13.27
C ARG A 855 -15.80 23.70 -13.82
N LEU A 856 -16.19 22.61 -13.16
CA LEU A 856 -16.06 21.24 -13.73
C LEU A 856 -17.01 20.95 -14.91
N GLY A 857 -17.93 21.88 -15.23
CA GLY A 857 -18.92 21.79 -16.31
C GLY A 857 -20.26 21.18 -15.88
N LEU A 858 -20.45 20.86 -14.59
CA LEU A 858 -21.56 20.02 -14.10
C LEU A 858 -22.94 20.67 -14.12
N PHE A 859 -23.02 21.94 -14.51
CA PHE A 859 -24.23 22.75 -14.62
C PHE A 859 -24.38 23.37 -16.02
N ASN A 860 -23.63 22.88 -17.02
CA ASN A 860 -23.65 23.42 -18.39
C ASN A 860 -24.46 22.54 -19.36
N GLY A 861 -25.26 21.60 -18.84
CA GLY A 861 -25.88 20.52 -19.60
C GLY A 861 -24.91 19.38 -19.91
N ASN A 862 -25.33 18.44 -20.76
CA ASN A 862 -24.66 17.15 -20.97
C ASN A 862 -23.13 17.25 -21.20
N PRO A 863 -22.29 16.67 -20.31
CA PRO A 863 -20.83 16.74 -20.38
C PRO A 863 -20.21 16.23 -21.68
N THR A 864 -20.84 15.28 -22.37
CA THR A 864 -20.35 14.75 -23.66
C THR A 864 -20.32 15.82 -24.77
N LYS A 865 -21.07 16.91 -24.60
CA LYS A 865 -21.12 18.05 -25.55
C LYS A 865 -20.25 19.24 -25.12
N GLN A 866 -19.49 19.10 -24.03
CA GLN A 866 -18.58 20.13 -23.50
C GLN A 866 -17.16 19.95 -24.07
N PRO A 867 -16.23 20.93 -23.91
CA PRO A 867 -14.86 20.84 -24.44
C PRO A 867 -14.10 19.54 -24.09
N TYR A 868 -14.33 18.97 -22.91
CA TYR A 868 -13.70 17.72 -22.45
C TYR A 868 -14.59 16.46 -22.64
N GLY A 869 -15.75 16.59 -23.29
CA GLY A 869 -16.73 15.51 -23.47
C GLY A 869 -16.30 14.41 -24.45
N ASN A 870 -15.38 14.73 -25.37
CA ASN A 870 -14.85 13.81 -26.38
C ASN A 870 -13.71 12.90 -25.86
N ILE A 871 -13.33 13.00 -24.59
CA ILE A 871 -12.35 12.09 -23.97
C ILE A 871 -13.05 10.74 -23.74
N ALA A 872 -12.68 9.76 -24.55
CA ALA A 872 -13.34 8.46 -24.64
C ALA A 872 -12.69 7.39 -23.72
N PRO A 873 -13.41 6.29 -23.40
CA PRO A 873 -12.94 5.26 -22.47
C PRO A 873 -11.63 4.55 -22.89
N ASP A 874 -11.39 4.41 -24.20
CA ASP A 874 -10.20 3.80 -24.79
C ASP A 874 -8.93 4.67 -24.66
N GLN A 875 -9.08 5.92 -24.23
CA GLN A 875 -7.95 6.79 -23.89
C GLN A 875 -7.39 6.50 -22.48
N VAL A 876 -8.14 5.80 -21.61
CA VAL A 876 -7.64 5.30 -20.32
C VAL A 876 -6.78 4.06 -20.56
N CYS A 877 -5.63 3.96 -19.89
CA CYS A 877 -4.63 2.91 -20.13
C CYS A 877 -4.10 2.86 -21.57
N SER A 878 -4.15 3.97 -22.31
CA SER A 878 -3.63 4.02 -23.68
C SER A 878 -2.12 3.70 -23.74
N GLN A 879 -1.64 3.21 -24.88
CA GLN A 879 -0.22 2.87 -25.06
C GLN A 879 0.71 4.08 -24.81
N GLU A 880 0.25 5.29 -25.11
CA GLU A 880 0.97 6.54 -24.83
C GLU A 880 1.11 6.82 -23.33
N HIS A 881 0.06 6.50 -22.55
CA HIS A 881 0.07 6.67 -21.10
C HIS A 881 0.96 5.62 -20.43
N GLN A 882 0.86 4.34 -20.83
CA GLN A 882 1.77 3.27 -20.36
C GLN A 882 3.24 3.56 -20.73
N ALA A 883 3.49 4.13 -21.92
CA ALA A 883 4.83 4.58 -22.32
C ALA A 883 5.33 5.77 -21.49
N LEU A 884 4.44 6.69 -21.07
CA LEU A 884 4.80 7.75 -20.13
C LEU A 884 5.09 7.22 -18.73
N ALA A 885 4.37 6.20 -18.25
CA ALA A 885 4.66 5.53 -16.98
C ALA A 885 6.03 4.83 -17.00
N LEU A 886 6.36 4.15 -18.12
CA LEU A 886 7.70 3.62 -18.36
C LEU A 886 8.75 4.74 -18.35
N LYS A 887 8.49 5.85 -19.05
CA LYS A 887 9.43 6.99 -19.15
C LYS A 887 9.62 7.71 -17.81
N ALA A 888 8.59 7.78 -16.97
CA ALA A 888 8.67 8.32 -15.62
C ALA A 888 9.52 7.44 -14.70
N ALA A 889 9.34 6.11 -14.76
CA ALA A 889 10.16 5.17 -13.99
C ALA A 889 11.63 5.25 -14.43
N GLN A 890 11.85 5.20 -15.74
CA GLN A 890 13.14 5.42 -16.41
C GLN A 890 13.86 6.68 -15.89
N ASP A 891 13.26 7.86 -16.10
CA ASP A 891 13.89 9.15 -15.81
C ASP A 891 14.04 9.45 -14.30
N GLY A 892 13.27 8.76 -13.44
CA GLY A 892 13.31 8.92 -11.98
C GLY A 892 14.29 7.98 -11.26
N ILE A 893 14.63 6.82 -11.81
CA ILE A 893 15.55 5.87 -11.17
C ILE A 893 16.96 6.46 -11.07
N VAL A 894 17.53 6.40 -9.86
CA VAL A 894 18.83 6.97 -9.50
C VAL A 894 19.83 5.85 -9.28
N LEU A 895 20.93 5.79 -10.05
CA LEU A 895 22.07 4.96 -9.66
C LEU A 895 22.88 5.75 -8.61
N LEU A 896 23.25 5.10 -7.51
CA LEU A 896 23.88 5.64 -6.30
C LEU A 896 25.31 5.13 -6.06
N LYS A 897 25.75 4.14 -6.84
CA LYS A 897 27.15 3.68 -6.94
C LYS A 897 27.34 2.93 -8.26
N ASN A 898 28.47 3.11 -8.94
CA ASN A 898 28.96 2.31 -10.09
C ASN A 898 30.43 2.62 -10.45
N PRO A 899 31.39 2.61 -9.50
CA PRO A 899 32.74 3.15 -9.72
C PRO A 899 33.50 2.44 -10.85
N ASP A 900 33.46 1.11 -10.88
CA ASP A 900 34.18 0.28 -11.87
C ASP A 900 33.43 0.13 -13.21
N LYS A 901 32.38 0.93 -13.44
CA LYS A 901 31.45 0.79 -14.60
C LYS A 901 30.89 -0.63 -14.77
N LEU A 902 30.56 -1.31 -13.66
CA LEU A 902 29.90 -2.64 -13.67
C LEU A 902 28.60 -2.62 -14.50
N LEU A 903 27.82 -1.55 -14.33
CA LEU A 903 26.65 -1.28 -15.16
C LEU A 903 27.00 -0.30 -16.30
N PRO A 904 26.40 -0.48 -17.49
CA PRO A 904 25.38 -1.48 -17.84
C PRO A 904 25.97 -2.88 -18.08
N LEU A 905 25.21 -3.92 -17.73
CA LEU A 905 25.61 -5.32 -17.98
C LEU A 905 25.64 -5.62 -19.48
N SER A 906 26.75 -6.19 -19.97
CA SER A 906 26.84 -6.68 -21.35
C SER A 906 25.82 -7.81 -21.60
N LYS A 907 24.89 -7.54 -22.52
CA LYS A 907 23.88 -8.50 -23.02
C LYS A 907 24.52 -9.72 -23.71
N LEU A 908 25.73 -9.56 -24.25
CA LEU A 908 26.46 -10.63 -24.94
C LEU A 908 27.24 -11.53 -23.96
N GLU A 909 27.83 -10.96 -22.91
CA GLU A 909 28.65 -11.73 -21.96
C GLU A 909 27.86 -12.34 -20.80
N THR A 910 26.78 -11.70 -20.37
CA THR A 910 25.98 -12.16 -19.23
C THR A 910 25.14 -13.38 -19.61
N LYS A 911 25.70 -14.59 -19.46
CA LYS A 911 25.01 -15.84 -19.83
C LYS A 911 24.00 -16.32 -18.77
N SER A 912 24.12 -15.86 -17.53
CA SER A 912 23.20 -16.20 -16.44
C SER A 912 23.09 -15.13 -15.36
N LEU A 913 21.87 -14.95 -14.83
CA LEU A 913 21.58 -14.05 -13.72
C LEU A 913 21.16 -14.82 -12.47
N ALA A 914 21.53 -14.28 -11.32
CA ALA A 914 20.84 -14.51 -10.06
C ALA A 914 20.08 -13.23 -9.67
N VAL A 915 18.75 -13.30 -9.58
CA VAL A 915 17.89 -12.19 -9.15
C VAL A 915 17.35 -12.55 -7.77
N ILE A 916 17.74 -11.80 -6.75
CA ILE A 916 17.49 -12.14 -5.34
C ILE A 916 16.83 -10.96 -4.63
N GLY A 917 15.86 -11.19 -3.75
CA GLY A 917 15.35 -10.17 -2.83
C GLY A 917 13.83 -9.96 -2.90
N PRO A 918 13.20 -9.55 -1.78
CA PRO A 918 11.75 -9.70 -1.60
C PRO A 918 10.94 -8.83 -2.54
N ASN A 919 11.56 -7.82 -3.14
CA ASN A 919 10.92 -6.87 -4.03
C ASN A 919 11.07 -7.26 -5.51
N ALA A 920 11.78 -8.35 -5.83
CA ALA A 920 12.04 -8.76 -7.21
C ALA A 920 10.84 -9.38 -7.96
N ASN A 921 9.89 -10.03 -7.28
CA ASN A 921 8.79 -10.74 -7.94
C ASN A 921 7.42 -10.53 -7.28
N ASN A 922 7.08 -9.28 -6.95
CA ASN A 922 5.72 -8.90 -6.59
C ASN A 922 5.36 -7.55 -7.24
N ALA A 923 4.31 -7.55 -8.06
CA ALA A 923 3.87 -6.38 -8.82
C ALA A 923 3.32 -5.25 -7.93
N THR A 924 2.60 -5.58 -6.85
CA THR A 924 1.97 -4.55 -5.98
C THR A 924 2.99 -3.68 -5.26
N LYS A 925 4.18 -4.24 -4.97
CA LYS A 925 5.28 -3.51 -4.35
C LYS A 925 5.94 -2.45 -5.24
N LEU A 926 5.59 -2.41 -6.53
CA LEU A 926 6.04 -1.34 -7.42
C LEU A 926 5.26 -0.04 -7.24
N LEU A 927 4.09 -0.09 -6.59
CA LEU A 927 3.06 0.96 -6.72
C LEU A 927 3.08 1.98 -5.57
N GLY A 928 3.51 1.61 -4.36
CA GLY A 928 3.41 2.47 -3.18
C GLY A 928 2.00 2.42 -2.56
N ASN A 929 1.42 3.57 -2.21
CA ASN A 929 0.02 3.74 -1.79
C ASN A 929 -0.75 4.71 -2.70
N TYR A 930 -2.09 4.78 -2.53
CA TYR A 930 -2.99 5.64 -3.33
C TYR A 930 -2.94 5.37 -4.85
N PHE A 931 -2.91 4.08 -5.24
CA PHE A 931 -2.99 3.62 -6.64
C PHE A 931 -4.38 3.06 -7.02
N GLY A 932 -4.63 2.96 -8.32
CA GLY A 932 -5.78 2.23 -8.89
C GLY A 932 -5.33 0.90 -9.51
N PRO A 933 -6.25 0.05 -10.00
CA PRO A 933 -5.88 -1.18 -10.70
C PRO A 933 -4.99 -0.83 -11.91
N PRO A 934 -3.72 -1.25 -11.96
CA PRO A 934 -2.77 -0.82 -12.99
C PRO A 934 -3.07 -1.46 -14.35
N CYS A 935 -2.74 -0.77 -15.44
CA CYS A 935 -3.02 -1.23 -16.80
C CYS A 935 -2.33 -2.57 -17.13
N LYS A 936 -1.05 -2.66 -16.74
CA LYS A 936 -0.20 -3.83 -16.97
C LYS A 936 1.03 -3.73 -16.07
N THR A 937 1.25 -4.74 -15.22
CA THR A 937 2.43 -4.79 -14.35
C THR A 937 3.54 -5.68 -14.90
N VAL A 938 4.80 -5.26 -14.71
CA VAL A 938 5.99 -6.08 -14.98
C VAL A 938 6.90 -6.06 -13.75
N THR A 939 7.09 -7.22 -13.11
CA THR A 939 8.01 -7.36 -11.98
C THR A 939 9.49 -7.24 -12.43
N PRO A 940 10.41 -6.86 -11.53
CA PRO A 940 11.85 -6.85 -11.80
C PRO A 940 12.36 -8.19 -12.35
N LEU A 941 11.89 -9.31 -11.79
CA LEU A 941 12.23 -10.64 -12.27
C LEU A 941 11.79 -10.85 -13.71
N GLN A 942 10.54 -10.54 -14.06
CA GLN A 942 10.04 -10.66 -15.43
C GLN A 942 10.78 -9.75 -16.41
N GLY A 943 11.09 -8.51 -16.00
CA GLY A 943 11.90 -7.58 -16.77
C GLY A 943 13.29 -8.15 -17.09
N LEU A 944 13.98 -8.68 -16.08
CA LEU A 944 15.32 -9.26 -16.24
C LEU A 944 15.32 -10.61 -16.99
N GLN A 945 14.28 -11.42 -16.81
CA GLN A 945 14.02 -12.64 -17.59
C GLN A 945 13.73 -12.37 -19.08
N ASN A 946 13.39 -11.14 -19.47
CA ASN A 946 13.28 -10.78 -20.89
C ASN A 946 14.64 -10.71 -21.56
N TYR A 947 15.66 -10.19 -20.87
CA TYR A 947 17.04 -10.15 -21.33
C TYR A 947 17.72 -11.53 -21.23
N ILE A 948 17.80 -12.10 -20.02
CA ILE A 948 18.56 -13.32 -19.76
C ILE A 948 17.61 -14.46 -19.38
N LYS A 949 17.38 -15.41 -20.30
CA LYS A 949 16.47 -16.54 -20.05
C LYS A 949 16.95 -17.49 -18.94
N ASN A 950 18.28 -17.63 -18.78
CA ASN A 950 18.90 -18.33 -17.65
C ASN A 950 18.98 -17.42 -16.40
N THR A 951 17.83 -16.92 -15.96
CA THR A 951 17.70 -16.13 -14.72
C THR A 951 17.14 -17.00 -13.62
N ARG A 952 17.92 -17.18 -12.55
CA ARG A 952 17.50 -17.89 -11.34
C ARG A 952 16.97 -16.86 -10.35
N TYR A 953 15.67 -16.92 -10.09
CA TYR A 953 15.06 -16.15 -9.02
C TYR A 953 15.39 -16.76 -7.66
N HIS A 954 15.57 -15.91 -6.66
CA HIS A 954 15.17 -16.25 -5.31
C HIS A 954 14.46 -15.10 -4.59
N PRO A 955 13.37 -15.30 -3.83
CA PRO A 955 12.83 -14.27 -2.95
C PRO A 955 13.84 -13.51 -2.09
N GLY A 956 15.00 -14.05 -1.74
CA GLY A 956 15.57 -13.64 -0.45
C GLY A 956 14.47 -13.89 0.58
N CYS A 957 13.85 -12.83 1.07
CA CYS A 957 12.80 -12.91 2.04
C CYS A 957 11.42 -13.33 1.55
N SER A 958 10.68 -13.91 2.50
CA SER A 958 9.23 -14.08 2.40
C SER A 958 8.42 -12.76 2.43
N ARG A 959 8.95 -11.68 3.05
CA ARG A 959 8.27 -10.38 3.28
C ARG A 959 9.28 -9.22 3.28
N VAL A 960 8.89 -7.93 3.35
CA VAL A 960 9.86 -6.81 3.26
C VAL A 960 10.34 -6.29 4.61
N ALA A 961 9.44 -6.16 5.60
CA ALA A 961 9.78 -6.15 7.03
C ALA A 961 10.80 -7.26 7.37
N CYS A 962 10.62 -8.37 6.65
CA CYS A 962 11.56 -9.40 6.25
C CYS A 962 12.19 -10.26 7.34
N SER A 963 11.58 -11.43 7.63
CA SER A 963 12.05 -12.17 8.79
C SER A 963 11.93 -13.71 8.98
N SER A 964 11.74 -14.62 7.99
CA SER A 964 12.23 -16.08 7.96
C SER A 964 13.64 -16.17 7.34
N ALA A 965 14.55 -17.19 7.25
CA ALA A 965 16.01 -17.05 6.84
C ALA A 965 16.68 -18.04 5.84
N SER A 966 17.38 -17.53 4.80
CA SER A 966 18.20 -18.24 3.75
C SER A 966 19.51 -17.71 2.97
N ILE A 967 20.56 -16.96 3.42
CA ILE A 967 21.73 -16.44 2.62
C ILE A 967 22.34 -17.46 1.74
N ASN A 968 22.60 -18.66 2.26
CA ASN A 968 23.29 -19.60 1.43
C ASN A 968 22.52 -19.88 0.13
N GLN A 969 21.22 -19.54 0.09
CA GLN A 969 20.14 -19.80 -0.86
C GLN A 969 20.08 -18.83 -2.01
N ALA A 970 20.60 -17.64 -1.76
CA ALA A 970 21.17 -16.80 -2.79
C ALA A 970 22.62 -17.18 -3.07
N VAL A 971 23.50 -17.43 -2.10
CA VAL A 971 24.95 -17.62 -2.32
C VAL A 971 25.31 -18.73 -3.31
N LYS A 972 24.86 -19.98 -3.14
CA LYS A 972 25.06 -21.06 -4.17
C LYS A 972 24.44 -20.69 -5.53
N ILE A 973 23.43 -19.82 -5.59
CA ILE A 973 22.78 -19.35 -6.82
C ILE A 973 23.57 -18.21 -7.47
N ALA A 974 24.10 -17.28 -6.68
CA ALA A 974 25.01 -16.20 -7.05
C ALA A 974 26.37 -16.75 -7.52
N LYS A 975 26.97 -17.69 -6.78
CA LYS A 975 28.10 -18.54 -7.20
C LYS A 975 27.78 -19.27 -8.51
N GLY A 976 26.53 -19.72 -8.67
CA GLY A 976 26.05 -20.41 -9.86
C GLY A 976 25.76 -19.50 -11.06
N ALA A 977 25.69 -18.18 -10.88
CA ALA A 977 25.36 -17.19 -11.92
C ALA A 977 26.58 -16.34 -12.29
N ASP A 978 26.50 -15.58 -13.38
CA ASP A 978 27.63 -14.77 -13.88
C ASP A 978 27.53 -13.32 -13.42
N GLN A 979 26.31 -12.82 -13.23
CA GLN A 979 26.00 -11.55 -12.58
C GLN A 979 24.85 -11.73 -11.58
N VAL A 980 24.78 -10.83 -10.60
CA VAL A 980 23.85 -10.92 -9.48
C VAL A 980 23.17 -9.58 -9.23
N ILE A 981 21.84 -9.60 -9.12
CA ILE A 981 20.99 -8.43 -8.94
C ILE A 981 20.16 -8.64 -7.68
N LEU A 982 20.21 -7.68 -6.77
CA LEU A 982 19.63 -7.71 -5.44
C LEU A 982 18.52 -6.68 -5.34
N VAL A 983 17.25 -7.08 -5.27
CA VAL A 983 16.09 -6.16 -5.17
C VAL A 983 15.53 -6.13 -3.74
N MET A 984 16.01 -5.15 -2.98
CA MET A 984 15.75 -4.90 -1.56
C MET A 984 14.86 -3.66 -1.37
N GLY A 985 14.72 -3.17 -0.13
CA GLY A 985 14.02 -1.91 0.14
C GLY A 985 13.02 -1.96 1.29
N LEU A 986 12.06 -1.04 1.22
CA LEU A 986 10.88 -0.92 2.08
C LEU A 986 9.63 -1.37 1.29
N ASP A 987 8.50 -1.55 1.96
CA ASP A 987 7.17 -1.58 1.33
C ASP A 987 6.13 -1.01 2.28
N GLN A 988 4.84 -1.13 1.92
CA GLN A 988 3.71 -0.64 2.71
C GLN A 988 3.52 -1.35 4.06
N THR A 989 4.38 -2.30 4.43
CA THR A 989 4.49 -2.83 5.81
C THR A 989 5.43 -2.00 6.69
N GLN A 990 6.21 -1.08 6.12
CA GLN A 990 7.30 -0.35 6.77
C GLN A 990 7.12 1.17 6.72
N GLU A 991 6.66 1.69 5.59
CA GLU A 991 6.32 3.09 5.40
C GLU A 991 5.00 3.20 4.65
N LYS A 992 4.01 3.83 5.29
CA LYS A 992 2.72 4.21 4.69
C LYS A 992 1.98 5.16 5.64
N GLU A 993 0.77 5.53 5.24
CA GLU A 993 -0.22 6.13 6.15
C GLU A 993 -0.43 5.28 7.43
N GLU A 994 -0.44 5.97 8.57
CA GLU A 994 -0.46 5.41 9.93
C GLU A 994 0.74 4.54 10.33
N GLN A 995 1.80 4.50 9.53
CA GLN A 995 3.01 3.70 9.80
C GLN A 995 4.28 4.50 9.50
N ASP A 996 4.71 5.29 10.48
CA ASP A 996 6.06 5.85 10.48
C ASP A 996 7.11 4.77 10.76
N ARG A 997 8.32 4.97 10.24
CA ARG A 997 9.49 4.23 10.70
C ARG A 997 9.97 4.83 12.03
N VAL A 998 10.47 4.00 12.94
CA VAL A 998 11.12 4.51 14.18
C VAL A 998 12.59 4.86 13.95
N ASP A 999 13.15 4.36 12.86
CA ASP A 999 14.57 4.35 12.51
C ASP A 999 14.77 4.45 10.98
N LEU A 1000 16.02 4.48 10.48
CA LEU A 1000 16.31 5.10 9.17
C LEU A 1000 16.94 4.27 8.07
N VAL A 1001 17.05 2.97 8.28
CA VAL A 1001 17.77 2.13 7.33
C VAL A 1001 16.86 0.99 6.88
N LEU A 1002 17.39 -0.03 6.21
CA LEU A 1002 16.53 -1.07 5.62
C LEU A 1002 15.80 -1.86 6.74
N PRO A 1003 14.90 -2.81 6.43
CA PRO A 1003 14.15 -3.59 7.41
C PRO A 1003 14.32 -5.11 7.23
N GLY A 1004 14.62 -5.86 8.28
CA GLY A 1004 14.56 -7.34 8.20
C GLY A 1004 15.87 -8.12 8.30
N LYS A 1005 16.17 -9.08 7.37
CA LYS A 1005 17.54 -9.59 7.05
C LYS A 1005 18.07 -9.50 5.55
N GLN A 1006 17.62 -8.53 4.74
CA GLN A 1006 18.24 -7.88 3.53
C GLN A 1006 19.75 -7.42 3.51
N ARG A 1007 20.44 -6.84 4.51
CA ARG A 1007 21.81 -6.28 4.34
C ARG A 1007 23.00 -7.25 4.24
N GLU A 1008 23.27 -8.19 5.14
CA GLU A 1008 24.14 -9.35 4.90
C GLU A 1008 23.47 -10.37 3.99
N LEU A 1009 22.21 -10.17 3.60
CA LEU A 1009 21.82 -10.62 2.28
C LEU A 1009 22.75 -10.00 1.25
N ILE A 1010 22.76 -8.67 1.15
CA ILE A 1010 23.63 -7.93 0.25
C ILE A 1010 25.10 -8.29 0.49
N THR A 1011 25.71 -8.00 1.65
CA THR A 1011 27.13 -8.23 1.95
C THR A 1011 27.58 -9.68 1.75
N ALA A 1012 26.81 -10.69 2.16
CA ALA A 1012 27.27 -12.07 2.06
C ALA A 1012 26.88 -12.77 0.74
N VAL A 1013 25.92 -12.25 -0.06
CA VAL A 1013 25.88 -12.57 -1.49
C VAL A 1013 27.01 -11.87 -2.23
N ALA A 1014 27.26 -10.59 -1.94
CA ALA A 1014 28.29 -9.81 -2.58
C ALA A 1014 29.65 -10.51 -2.43
N LYS A 1015 30.05 -10.83 -1.20
CA LYS A 1015 31.26 -11.60 -0.85
C LYS A 1015 31.35 -13.00 -1.51
N ALA A 1016 30.26 -13.52 -2.06
CA ALA A 1016 30.19 -14.87 -2.61
C ALA A 1016 29.86 -14.94 -4.11
N ALA A 1017 29.49 -13.82 -4.74
CA ALA A 1017 29.29 -13.73 -6.17
C ALA A 1017 30.63 -13.84 -6.92
N LYS A 1018 30.60 -14.28 -8.19
CA LYS A 1018 31.82 -14.34 -9.02
C LYS A 1018 32.35 -12.95 -9.40
N LYS A 1019 31.50 -11.92 -9.33
CA LYS A 1019 31.71 -10.53 -9.74
C LYS A 1019 30.99 -9.61 -8.75
N PRO A 1020 31.39 -8.34 -8.64
CA PRO A 1020 30.65 -7.36 -7.84
C PRO A 1020 29.17 -7.29 -8.23
N VAL A 1021 28.29 -7.11 -7.25
CA VAL A 1021 26.83 -7.26 -7.43
C VAL A 1021 26.12 -5.92 -7.61
N VAL A 1022 24.95 -5.98 -8.25
CA VAL A 1022 24.04 -4.83 -8.39
C VAL A 1022 23.02 -4.86 -7.26
N LEU A 1023 23.04 -3.85 -6.39
CA LEU A 1023 21.98 -3.57 -5.43
C LEU A 1023 20.91 -2.67 -6.05
N VAL A 1024 19.64 -2.95 -5.77
CA VAL A 1024 18.46 -2.16 -6.11
C VAL A 1024 17.62 -1.98 -4.84
N LEU A 1025 17.17 -0.75 -4.58
CA LEU A 1025 16.43 -0.34 -3.39
C LEU A 1025 15.07 0.22 -3.81
N PHE A 1026 13.99 -0.49 -3.47
CA PHE A 1026 12.61 -0.01 -3.63
C PHE A 1026 12.13 0.56 -2.30
N CYS A 1027 12.16 1.88 -2.15
CA CYS A 1027 11.72 2.56 -0.94
C CYS A 1027 11.37 4.00 -1.30
N GLY A 1028 10.29 4.56 -0.77
CA GLY A 1028 10.05 5.99 -0.88
C GLY A 1028 10.97 6.79 0.04
N GLY A 1029 11.05 6.38 1.31
CA GLY A 1029 11.96 6.97 2.29
C GLY A 1029 13.43 6.63 2.03
N PRO A 1030 14.36 7.52 2.41
CA PRO A 1030 15.79 7.27 2.31
C PRO A 1030 16.24 6.25 3.37
N VAL A 1031 17.35 5.59 3.08
CA VAL A 1031 17.78 4.38 3.79
C VAL A 1031 19.29 4.44 4.01
N ASP A 1032 19.79 4.40 5.25
CA ASP A 1032 21.25 4.35 5.49
C ASP A 1032 21.89 3.05 4.95
N VAL A 1033 22.42 3.15 3.74
CA VAL A 1033 23.22 2.10 3.07
C VAL A 1033 24.72 2.38 3.13
N SER A 1034 25.21 3.06 4.17
CA SER A 1034 26.64 3.38 4.35
C SER A 1034 27.55 2.17 4.16
N PHE A 1035 27.09 0.97 4.56
CA PHE A 1035 27.76 -0.32 4.38
C PHE A 1035 27.96 -0.76 2.92
N ALA A 1036 26.93 -0.63 2.09
CA ALA A 1036 26.99 -1.09 0.70
C ALA A 1036 27.97 -0.25 -0.14
N LYS A 1037 28.42 0.87 0.44
CA LYS A 1037 29.09 1.94 -0.25
C LYS A 1037 30.57 1.55 -0.60
N TYR A 1038 31.54 1.23 0.28
CA TYR A 1038 32.99 0.88 -0.03
C TYR A 1038 33.17 -0.63 -0.15
N ASP A 1039 32.16 -1.42 0.21
CA ASP A 1039 32.17 -2.85 -0.08
C ASP A 1039 32.29 -3.03 -1.61
N GLN A 1040 33.51 -3.32 -2.05
CA GLN A 1040 33.87 -3.46 -3.47
C GLN A 1040 33.16 -4.66 -4.10
N ASN A 1041 32.59 -5.55 -3.29
CA ASN A 1041 31.77 -6.66 -3.77
C ASN A 1041 30.37 -6.20 -4.21
N ILE A 1042 29.97 -4.95 -3.96
CA ILE A 1042 28.69 -4.37 -4.41
C ILE A 1042 29.02 -3.31 -5.47
N GLY A 1043 29.29 -3.76 -6.70
CA GLY A 1043 29.80 -2.87 -7.76
C GLY A 1043 28.81 -1.77 -8.16
N SER A 1044 27.50 -1.98 -7.92
CA SER A 1044 26.49 -0.94 -8.18
C SER A 1044 25.41 -0.87 -7.11
N ILE A 1045 24.83 0.32 -6.91
CA ILE A 1045 23.62 0.54 -6.08
C ILE A 1045 22.66 1.39 -6.91
N ILE A 1046 21.39 0.99 -7.01
CA ILE A 1046 20.29 1.73 -7.62
C ILE A 1046 19.25 2.01 -6.54
N TRP A 1047 18.74 3.25 -6.46
CA TRP A 1047 17.48 3.56 -5.81
C TRP A 1047 16.40 3.77 -6.86
N ALA A 1048 15.29 3.08 -6.69
CA ALA A 1048 14.21 3.01 -7.67
C ALA A 1048 12.82 3.28 -7.06
N GLY A 1049 12.76 3.90 -5.86
CA GLY A 1049 11.51 4.40 -5.29
C GLY A 1049 10.42 3.33 -5.17
N TYR A 1050 9.21 3.69 -5.59
CA TYR A 1050 8.19 2.75 -6.04
C TYR A 1050 7.92 3.02 -7.53
N PRO A 1051 8.46 2.21 -8.47
CA PRO A 1051 8.63 2.59 -9.88
C PRO A 1051 7.41 2.36 -10.79
N GLY A 1052 6.20 2.18 -10.23
CA GLY A 1052 4.96 2.09 -10.99
C GLY A 1052 4.81 0.80 -11.81
N GLU A 1053 3.75 0.73 -12.61
CA GLU A 1053 3.35 -0.50 -13.30
C GLU A 1053 4.42 -1.05 -14.27
N ALA A 1054 5.16 -0.15 -14.91
CA ALA A 1054 6.25 -0.44 -15.84
C ALA A 1054 7.62 -0.62 -15.17
N GLY A 1055 7.71 -0.52 -13.84
CA GLY A 1055 8.97 -0.36 -13.11
C GLY A 1055 9.99 -1.49 -13.29
N GLY A 1056 9.54 -2.74 -13.39
CA GLY A 1056 10.44 -3.87 -13.69
C GLY A 1056 11.07 -3.81 -15.09
N THR A 1057 10.37 -3.22 -16.06
CA THR A 1057 10.91 -2.95 -17.40
C THR A 1057 11.94 -1.83 -17.38
N ALA A 1058 11.63 -0.71 -16.72
CA ALA A 1058 12.55 0.43 -16.58
C ALA A 1058 13.87 0.01 -15.90
N LEU A 1059 13.77 -0.73 -14.79
CA LEU A 1059 14.94 -1.24 -14.07
C LEU A 1059 15.78 -2.20 -14.93
N ALA A 1060 15.16 -3.08 -15.70
CA ALA A 1060 15.88 -4.00 -16.58
C ALA A 1060 16.56 -3.28 -17.76
N GLN A 1061 15.89 -2.30 -18.35
CA GLN A 1061 16.46 -1.42 -19.40
C GLN A 1061 17.64 -0.60 -18.89
N ILE A 1062 17.58 -0.12 -17.65
CA ILE A 1062 18.71 0.52 -16.98
C ILE A 1062 19.85 -0.48 -16.81
N ILE A 1063 19.60 -1.64 -16.19
CA ILE A 1063 20.64 -2.63 -15.88
C ILE A 1063 21.34 -3.17 -17.14
N PHE A 1064 20.64 -3.25 -18.28
CA PHE A 1064 21.21 -3.72 -19.56
C PHE A 1064 21.54 -2.62 -20.58
N GLY A 1065 21.52 -1.34 -20.19
CA GLY A 1065 22.01 -0.24 -21.05
C GLY A 1065 21.12 0.10 -22.25
N ASP A 1066 19.81 -0.06 -22.13
CA ASP A 1066 18.83 0.55 -23.03
C ASP A 1066 18.31 1.90 -22.50
N HIS A 1067 18.53 2.17 -21.20
CA HIS A 1067 18.14 3.43 -20.55
C HIS A 1067 19.18 3.95 -19.54
N ASN A 1068 19.14 5.27 -19.37
CA ASN A 1068 20.02 6.09 -18.56
C ASN A 1068 19.40 6.26 -17.18
N PRO A 1069 19.98 5.76 -16.08
CA PRO A 1069 19.57 6.29 -14.79
C PRO A 1069 19.91 7.79 -14.75
N GLY A 1070 18.98 8.68 -15.11
CA GLY A 1070 19.22 10.14 -15.14
C GLY A 1070 18.88 10.83 -13.83
N GLY A 1071 18.23 10.11 -12.90
CA GLY A 1071 17.64 10.68 -11.71
C GLY A 1071 18.66 11.26 -10.72
N ARG A 1072 18.16 12.14 -9.85
CA ARG A 1072 18.87 12.82 -8.76
C ARG A 1072 18.00 12.71 -7.50
N LEU A 1073 18.59 12.51 -6.32
CA LEU A 1073 17.85 12.34 -5.07
C LEU A 1073 17.09 13.62 -4.67
N PRO A 1074 15.75 13.60 -4.50
CA PRO A 1074 14.97 14.76 -4.04
C PRO A 1074 14.95 14.92 -2.51
N MET A 1075 15.68 14.09 -1.77
CA MET A 1075 15.86 14.16 -0.32
C MET A 1075 17.25 13.67 0.11
N THR A 1076 17.75 14.16 1.24
CA THR A 1076 19.03 13.74 1.81
C THR A 1076 18.91 12.32 2.37
N TRP A 1077 19.94 11.49 2.18
CA TRP A 1077 20.05 10.20 2.84
C TRP A 1077 20.89 10.36 4.09
N TYR A 1078 20.26 10.23 5.26
CA TYR A 1078 20.86 10.43 6.57
C TYR A 1078 21.35 9.10 7.13
N PRO A 1079 22.41 9.10 7.96
CA PRO A 1079 22.82 7.91 8.69
C PRO A 1079 21.83 7.59 9.80
N GLN A 1080 21.85 6.35 10.31
CA GLN A 1080 21.00 5.94 11.45
C GLN A 1080 21.15 6.85 12.67
N ASP A 1081 22.34 7.42 12.90
CA ASP A 1081 22.61 8.37 14.00
C ASP A 1081 21.64 9.56 14.02
N PHE A 1082 21.10 9.98 12.86
CA PHE A 1082 20.11 11.06 12.80
C PHE A 1082 18.83 10.75 13.59
N THR A 1083 18.50 9.46 13.79
CA THR A 1083 17.27 9.04 14.49
C THR A 1083 17.22 9.47 15.96
N LYS A 1084 18.36 9.87 16.53
CA LYS A 1084 18.49 10.53 17.84
C LYS A 1084 17.72 11.86 17.91
N VAL A 1085 17.51 12.52 16.77
CA VAL A 1085 16.60 13.68 16.65
C VAL A 1085 15.15 13.18 16.73
N PRO A 1086 14.29 13.74 17.60
CA PRO A 1086 12.87 13.38 17.65
C PRO A 1086 12.11 13.80 16.38
N MET A 1087 11.17 12.99 15.88
CA MET A 1087 10.29 13.42 14.77
C MET A 1087 9.43 14.62 15.16
N THR A 1088 9.08 14.77 16.44
CA THR A 1088 8.33 15.90 16.97
C THR A 1088 9.08 17.24 16.99
N ASP A 1089 10.40 17.24 16.77
CA ASP A 1089 11.21 18.46 16.70
C ASP A 1089 11.15 19.07 15.30
N MET A 1090 10.31 20.09 15.14
CA MET A 1090 10.00 20.74 13.86
C MET A 1090 11.04 21.79 13.42
N ARG A 1091 12.06 22.09 14.25
CA ARG A 1091 13.08 23.10 13.94
C ARG A 1091 13.85 22.69 12.68
N MET A 1092 13.95 23.57 11.69
CA MET A 1092 14.78 23.30 10.51
C MET A 1092 16.25 23.60 10.78
N ARG A 1093 16.53 24.76 11.37
CA ARG A 1093 17.87 25.30 11.64
C ARG A 1093 18.65 24.49 12.68
N SER A 1094 19.95 24.33 12.49
CA SER A 1094 20.83 23.69 13.49
C SER A 1094 21.06 24.62 14.68
N GLN A 1095 21.15 24.08 15.90
CA GLN A 1095 21.40 24.88 17.10
C GLN A 1095 22.50 24.28 17.98
N VAL A 1096 23.70 24.85 17.87
CA VAL A 1096 24.91 24.39 18.57
C VAL A 1096 24.72 24.31 20.09
N SER A 1097 24.02 25.26 20.71
CA SER A 1097 23.80 25.31 22.17
C SER A 1097 22.94 24.16 22.71
N SER A 1098 22.11 23.51 21.88
CA SER A 1098 21.35 22.30 22.24
C SER A 1098 21.85 21.03 21.54
N GLY A 1099 23.00 21.09 20.85
CA GLY A 1099 23.53 19.99 20.05
C GLY A 1099 22.65 19.59 18.85
N TYR A 1100 21.67 20.41 18.47
CA TYR A 1100 20.70 20.09 17.44
C TYR A 1100 21.31 20.22 16.03
N PRO A 1101 21.33 19.16 15.21
CA PRO A 1101 22.14 19.15 13.98
C PRO A 1101 21.47 19.84 12.78
N GLY A 1102 20.21 20.26 12.90
CA GLY A 1102 19.40 20.79 11.79
C GLY A 1102 18.78 19.70 10.92
N ARG A 1103 18.00 20.11 9.92
CA ARG A 1103 17.25 19.23 9.00
C ARG A 1103 17.40 19.66 7.54
N THR A 1104 17.20 18.70 6.62
CA THR A 1104 17.37 18.82 5.16
C THR A 1104 18.76 19.26 4.71
N TYR A 1105 19.08 19.11 3.43
CA TYR A 1105 20.36 19.58 2.86
C TYR A 1105 20.59 21.08 3.12
N ARG A 1106 19.52 21.83 3.42
CA ARG A 1106 19.55 23.26 3.73
C ARG A 1106 20.22 23.56 5.06
N PHE A 1107 19.95 22.81 6.13
CA PHE A 1107 20.42 23.16 7.48
C PHE A 1107 21.12 22.02 8.24
N TYR A 1108 21.09 20.79 7.73
CA TYR A 1108 21.70 19.64 8.40
C TYR A 1108 23.23 19.66 8.28
N ASN A 1109 23.87 19.98 9.41
CA ASN A 1109 25.33 20.06 9.57
C ASN A 1109 25.99 18.71 9.93
N GLY A 1110 25.22 17.61 9.97
CA GLY A 1110 25.73 16.27 10.29
C GLY A 1110 26.24 15.47 9.08
N LYS A 1111 26.71 14.24 9.35
CA LYS A 1111 27.16 13.27 8.33
C LYS A 1111 25.99 12.85 7.43
N LYS A 1112 26.25 12.63 6.14
CA LYS A 1112 25.25 12.26 5.11
C LYS A 1112 25.73 11.01 4.36
N VAL A 1113 24.80 10.12 4.02
CA VAL A 1113 25.05 8.91 3.22
C VAL A 1113 25.09 9.28 1.74
N PHE A 1114 24.11 10.06 1.30
CA PHE A 1114 24.04 10.76 0.02
C PHE A 1114 23.38 12.13 0.23
N GLU A 1115 23.76 13.16 -0.53
CA GLU A 1115 23.12 14.48 -0.45
C GLU A 1115 21.86 14.56 -1.33
N PHE A 1116 20.98 15.52 -1.02
CA PHE A 1116 20.02 16.04 -1.99
C PHE A 1116 20.72 16.45 -3.30
N GLY A 1117 20.09 16.17 -4.43
CA GLY A 1117 20.61 16.40 -5.78
C GLY A 1117 21.67 15.40 -6.24
N TYR A 1118 22.05 14.44 -5.40
CA TYR A 1118 23.02 13.42 -5.76
C TYR A 1118 22.42 12.38 -6.72
N GLY A 1119 23.16 11.97 -7.75
CA GLY A 1119 22.70 10.95 -8.71
C GLY A 1119 23.75 10.56 -9.72
N LEU A 1120 23.66 9.31 -10.18
CA LEU A 1120 24.64 8.61 -11.00
C LEU A 1120 23.93 7.61 -11.93
N SER A 1121 24.74 6.97 -12.81
CA SER A 1121 24.39 6.85 -14.24
C SER A 1121 25.56 6.11 -15.06
N TYR A 1122 25.68 6.11 -16.44
CA TYR A 1122 26.82 5.59 -17.34
C TYR A 1122 27.87 6.46 -18.23
N SER A 1123 27.90 7.81 -18.31
CA SER A 1123 28.71 8.81 -19.08
C SER A 1123 28.99 10.08 -18.25
N ASN A 1124 30.07 10.81 -18.52
CA ASN A 1124 30.44 11.98 -17.70
C ASN A 1124 29.87 13.32 -18.21
N TYR A 1125 29.48 14.24 -17.32
CA TYR A 1125 29.06 15.61 -17.66
C TYR A 1125 29.99 16.67 -17.06
N SER A 1126 30.20 17.77 -17.80
CA SER A 1126 30.87 18.97 -17.27
C SER A 1126 29.97 20.20 -17.38
N TYR A 1127 29.97 21.04 -16.35
CA TYR A 1127 29.29 22.33 -16.31
C TYR A 1127 30.26 23.49 -16.49
N GLU A 1128 29.79 24.57 -17.12
CA GLU A 1128 30.49 25.84 -17.27
C GLU A 1128 29.49 26.99 -17.10
N LEU A 1129 29.81 27.98 -16.27
CA LEU A 1129 29.04 29.23 -16.19
C LEU A 1129 29.45 30.10 -17.38
N ALA A 1130 28.77 29.90 -18.51
CA ALA A 1130 29.06 30.57 -19.77
C ALA A 1130 28.81 32.08 -19.71
N SER A 1131 27.80 32.51 -18.94
CA SER A 1131 27.59 33.92 -18.60
C SER A 1131 26.76 34.10 -17.33
N VAL A 1132 27.00 35.21 -16.63
CA VAL A 1132 26.10 35.75 -15.59
C VAL A 1132 25.92 37.22 -15.91
N THR A 1133 24.69 37.62 -16.23
CA THR A 1133 24.40 38.98 -16.78
C THR A 1133 24.69 40.11 -15.80
N GLN A 1134 24.57 39.88 -14.49
CA GLN A 1134 24.90 40.85 -13.45
C GLN A 1134 25.38 40.13 -12.18
N ASN A 1135 26.54 40.51 -11.65
CA ASN A 1135 27.14 39.92 -10.43
C ASN A 1135 27.26 40.91 -9.24
N LYS A 1136 26.82 42.16 -9.43
CA LYS A 1136 26.66 43.18 -8.38
C LYS A 1136 25.27 43.77 -8.48
N LEU A 1137 24.44 43.52 -7.47
CA LEU A 1137 23.03 43.91 -7.44
C LEU A 1137 22.84 45.11 -6.51
N TYR A 1138 22.33 46.22 -7.05
CA TYR A 1138 22.22 47.49 -6.34
C TYR A 1138 20.75 47.75 -5.96
N LEU A 1139 20.47 47.72 -4.66
CA LEU A 1139 19.12 47.72 -4.10
C LEU A 1139 18.92 48.89 -3.10
N GLY A 1140 19.34 50.10 -3.50
CA GLY A 1140 19.08 51.38 -2.80
C GLY A 1140 17.65 51.89 -3.06
N ALA A 1141 16.98 52.61 -2.14
CA ALA A 1141 17.53 53.74 -1.39
C ALA A 1141 17.49 53.59 0.16
N SER A 1142 17.54 54.72 0.88
CA SER A 1142 17.88 54.83 2.31
C SER A 1142 16.70 54.62 3.27
N SER A 1143 16.95 53.89 4.36
CA SER A 1143 16.15 53.90 5.59
C SER A 1143 17.04 53.50 6.78
N ASN A 1144 16.97 54.23 7.89
CA ASN A 1144 17.82 54.02 9.06
C ASN A 1144 17.11 53.18 10.13
N GLN A 1145 17.25 51.85 10.08
CA GLN A 1145 17.02 50.98 11.23
C GLN A 1145 18.26 50.14 11.54
N VAL A 1146 19.14 50.70 12.38
CA VAL A 1146 20.26 49.97 12.98
C VAL A 1146 19.83 49.49 14.37
N THR A 1147 19.39 48.24 14.46
CA THR A 1147 19.14 47.58 15.75
C THR A 1147 20.48 47.27 16.43
N LYS A 1148 20.74 47.93 17.57
CA LYS A 1148 22.00 47.77 18.31
C LYS A 1148 22.08 46.40 18.98
N ASN A 1149 22.88 45.49 18.40
CA ASN A 1149 23.77 44.61 19.15
C ASN A 1149 24.91 44.12 18.25
N SER A 1150 26.01 43.66 18.86
CA SER A 1150 27.25 43.34 18.14
C SER A 1150 27.07 42.18 17.13
N ASN A 1151 27.74 42.26 15.98
CA ASN A 1151 27.77 41.29 14.86
C ASN A 1151 26.59 41.24 13.86
N THR A 1152 25.69 42.24 13.80
CA THR A 1152 24.58 42.26 12.81
C THR A 1152 25.03 42.60 11.38
N ILE A 1153 24.61 41.79 10.38
CA ILE A 1153 24.72 42.14 8.95
C ILE A 1153 23.58 43.10 8.55
N ARG A 1154 23.90 44.09 7.71
CA ARG A 1154 22.91 45.06 7.15
C ARG A 1154 21.91 44.32 6.26
N HIS A 1155 20.62 44.54 6.50
CA HIS A 1155 19.54 43.91 5.74
C HIS A 1155 18.40 44.90 5.44
N LYS A 1156 17.54 44.56 4.48
CA LYS A 1156 16.29 45.28 4.15
C LYS A 1156 15.15 44.29 3.99
N LEU A 1157 13.93 44.68 4.34
CA LEU A 1157 12.73 43.89 4.04
C LEU A 1157 12.45 43.91 2.53
N ILE A 1158 11.93 42.82 1.98
CA ILE A 1158 11.54 42.74 0.56
C ILE A 1158 10.38 43.72 0.23
N SER A 1159 9.53 44.04 1.21
CA SER A 1159 8.53 45.12 1.09
C SER A 1159 9.14 46.47 0.74
N ASP A 1160 10.30 46.77 1.32
CA ASP A 1160 10.92 48.10 1.31
C ASP A 1160 11.84 48.29 0.10
N ILE A 1161 12.31 47.18 -0.48
CA ILE A 1161 12.98 47.14 -1.80
C ILE A 1161 11.96 47.38 -2.92
N GLY A 1162 10.74 46.83 -2.77
CA GLY A 1162 9.63 47.03 -3.70
C GLY A 1162 9.72 46.19 -4.98
N LYS A 1163 8.55 45.73 -5.48
CA LYS A 1163 8.49 44.76 -6.59
C LYS A 1163 9.18 45.26 -7.87
N GLU A 1164 9.06 46.54 -8.21
CA GLU A 1164 9.68 47.08 -9.43
C GLU A 1164 11.21 46.93 -9.42
N LEU A 1165 11.86 47.23 -8.28
CA LEU A 1165 13.30 47.12 -8.14
C LEU A 1165 13.77 45.65 -8.10
N CYS A 1166 12.92 44.75 -7.57
CA CYS A 1166 13.12 43.30 -7.65
C CYS A 1166 13.10 42.79 -9.10
N GLU A 1167 12.09 43.14 -9.89
CA GLU A 1167 11.98 42.72 -11.30
C GLU A 1167 13.11 43.34 -12.14
N LYS A 1168 13.45 44.62 -11.92
CA LYS A 1168 14.51 45.33 -12.64
C LYS A 1168 15.92 44.78 -12.38
N ASN A 1169 16.15 44.14 -11.22
CA ASN A 1169 17.42 43.48 -10.89
C ASN A 1169 17.38 41.95 -11.10
N LYS A 1170 16.39 41.42 -11.85
CA LYS A 1170 16.46 40.05 -12.37
C LYS A 1170 17.70 39.89 -13.24
N PHE A 1171 18.39 38.76 -13.06
CA PHE A 1171 19.60 38.46 -13.81
C PHE A 1171 19.58 37.01 -14.30
N THR A 1172 20.00 36.81 -15.54
CA THR A 1172 20.15 35.49 -16.16
C THR A 1172 21.51 34.90 -15.85
N VAL A 1173 21.50 33.61 -15.46
CA VAL A 1173 22.66 32.73 -15.29
C VAL A 1173 22.61 31.69 -16.40
N THR A 1174 23.60 31.69 -17.30
CA THR A 1174 23.72 30.71 -18.38
C THR A 1174 24.71 29.62 -18.01
N VAL A 1175 24.25 28.38 -17.96
CA VAL A 1175 25.07 27.19 -17.73
C VAL A 1175 25.18 26.40 -19.02
N ARG A 1176 26.40 26.23 -19.53
CA ARG A 1176 26.73 25.27 -20.59
C ARG A 1176 26.99 23.92 -19.96
N VAL A 1177 26.39 22.88 -20.52
CA VAL A 1177 26.51 21.49 -20.06
C VAL A 1177 26.93 20.63 -21.24
N LYS A 1178 28.00 19.85 -21.07
CA LYS A 1178 28.53 18.94 -22.11
C LYS A 1178 28.56 17.50 -21.62
N ASN A 1179 28.05 16.58 -22.44
CA ASN A 1179 28.26 15.14 -22.31
C ASN A 1179 29.65 14.78 -22.88
N HIS A 1180 30.47 14.10 -22.10
CA HIS A 1180 31.80 13.60 -22.50
C HIS A 1180 31.89 12.07 -22.52
N GLY A 1181 30.82 11.36 -22.17
CA GLY A 1181 30.79 9.91 -22.31
C GLY A 1181 30.20 9.43 -23.64
N GLU A 1182 30.07 8.11 -23.73
CA GLU A 1182 29.86 7.37 -24.98
C GLU A 1182 28.38 7.22 -25.35
N MET A 1183 27.45 7.68 -24.49
CA MET A 1183 26.03 7.37 -24.62
C MET A 1183 25.14 8.59 -24.33
N ALA A 1184 24.05 8.73 -25.10
CA ALA A 1184 23.13 9.87 -25.00
C ALA A 1184 22.37 9.89 -23.67
N GLY A 1185 22.11 11.04 -23.05
CA GLY A 1185 21.57 11.08 -21.70
C GLY A 1185 20.68 12.28 -21.38
N LYS A 1186 19.53 11.97 -20.76
CA LYS A 1186 18.73 12.94 -20.00
C LYS A 1186 19.39 13.18 -18.64
N HIS A 1187 19.63 14.44 -18.30
CA HIS A 1187 20.48 14.84 -17.17
C HIS A 1187 19.94 16.12 -16.50
N PRO A 1188 19.53 16.07 -15.22
CA PRO A 1188 19.09 17.25 -14.49
C PRO A 1188 20.24 18.10 -13.96
N VAL A 1189 20.12 19.40 -14.22
CA VAL A 1189 21.12 20.42 -13.90
C VAL A 1189 20.58 21.30 -12.79
N LEU A 1190 21.26 21.30 -11.64
CA LEU A 1190 20.79 21.91 -10.40
C LEU A 1190 21.65 23.14 -10.05
N LEU A 1191 21.04 24.33 -10.03
CA LEU A 1191 21.67 25.58 -9.64
C LEU A 1191 21.35 25.87 -8.17
N PHE A 1192 22.38 25.85 -7.33
CA PHE A 1192 22.29 26.16 -5.91
C PHE A 1192 22.83 27.55 -5.60
N MET A 1193 22.58 28.00 -4.37
CA MET A 1193 23.04 29.27 -3.82
C MET A 1193 23.40 29.11 -2.35
N ARG A 1194 24.49 29.74 -1.89
CA ARG A 1194 24.84 29.89 -0.47
C ARG A 1194 25.35 31.28 -0.15
N GLN A 1195 25.34 31.66 1.13
CA GLN A 1195 26.07 32.84 1.59
C GLN A 1195 27.53 32.51 1.88
N ALA A 1196 28.39 33.55 1.94
CA ALA A 1196 29.78 33.40 2.36
C ALA A 1196 29.91 32.75 3.75
N ASN A 1197 29.17 33.28 4.73
CA ASN A 1197 29.15 32.84 6.13
C ASN A 1197 27.69 32.55 6.57
N PRO A 1198 27.15 31.34 6.33
CA PRO A 1198 25.75 31.03 6.64
C PRO A 1198 25.45 30.97 8.15
N GLY A 1199 26.45 30.63 8.98
CA GLY A 1199 26.25 30.44 10.41
C GLY A 1199 25.27 29.29 10.69
N ASN A 1200 24.41 29.49 11.70
CA ASN A 1200 23.36 28.53 12.06
C ASN A 1200 21.98 28.89 11.49
N GLU A 1201 21.76 30.16 11.14
CA GLU A 1201 20.43 30.74 10.84
C GLU A 1201 20.09 30.80 9.33
N ARG A 1202 21.10 30.74 8.45
CA ARG A 1202 20.89 30.68 6.99
C ARG A 1202 21.16 29.26 6.46
N PRO A 1203 20.58 28.89 5.31
CA PRO A 1203 20.91 27.64 4.65
C PRO A 1203 22.42 27.51 4.30
N ILE A 1204 22.97 26.32 4.54
CA ILE A 1204 24.29 25.86 4.07
C ILE A 1204 24.39 26.02 2.55
N LYS A 1205 23.32 25.61 1.85
CA LYS A 1205 22.98 25.93 0.47
C LYS A 1205 21.47 25.80 0.29
N LYS A 1206 20.89 26.47 -0.71
CA LYS A 1206 19.50 26.29 -1.16
C LYS A 1206 19.45 26.17 -2.67
N LEU A 1207 18.52 25.36 -3.18
CA LEU A 1207 18.24 25.25 -4.61
C LEU A 1207 17.54 26.53 -5.08
N VAL A 1208 17.98 27.11 -6.19
CA VAL A 1208 17.37 28.31 -6.79
C VAL A 1208 16.95 28.10 -8.23
N GLY A 1209 17.36 27.01 -8.86
CA GLY A 1209 16.83 26.60 -10.15
C GLY A 1209 17.19 25.15 -10.48
N PHE A 1210 16.34 24.51 -11.27
CA PHE A 1210 16.68 23.26 -11.95
C PHE A 1210 16.03 23.22 -13.34
N GLN A 1211 16.74 22.61 -14.29
CA GLN A 1211 16.26 22.28 -15.63
C GLN A 1211 16.91 20.96 -16.04
N THR A 1212 16.33 20.25 -17.00
CA THR A 1212 16.85 18.95 -17.45
C THR A 1212 17.15 18.99 -18.94
N VAL A 1213 18.39 18.68 -19.30
CA VAL A 1213 18.84 18.58 -20.70
C VAL A 1213 18.77 17.13 -21.18
N ASN A 1214 18.78 16.91 -22.50
CA ASN A 1214 18.99 15.60 -23.10
C ASN A 1214 20.07 15.74 -24.18
N LEU A 1215 21.23 15.09 -23.97
CA LEU A 1215 22.46 15.32 -24.75
C LEU A 1215 23.05 14.01 -25.25
N ASN A 1216 23.27 13.91 -26.56
CA ASN A 1216 24.00 12.82 -27.20
C ASN A 1216 25.48 12.77 -26.76
N ALA A 1217 26.18 11.68 -27.08
CA ALA A 1217 27.60 11.53 -26.80
C ALA A 1217 28.40 12.69 -27.45
N GLY A 1218 29.23 13.39 -26.65
CA GLY A 1218 30.00 14.55 -27.09
C GLY A 1218 29.20 15.87 -27.26
N GLU A 1219 27.87 15.84 -27.18
CA GLU A 1219 27.00 17.00 -27.38
C GLU A 1219 27.04 17.97 -26.18
N ASN A 1220 26.76 19.24 -26.43
CA ASN A 1220 26.58 20.25 -25.39
C ASN A 1220 25.39 21.16 -25.69
N ALA A 1221 24.76 21.69 -24.64
CA ALA A 1221 23.73 22.70 -24.73
C ALA A 1221 23.94 23.78 -23.65
N GLU A 1222 23.31 24.93 -23.85
CA GLU A 1222 23.22 26.00 -22.87
C GLU A 1222 21.80 26.11 -22.33
N ILE A 1223 21.68 26.25 -21.01
CA ILE A 1223 20.42 26.50 -20.31
C ILE A 1223 20.51 27.80 -19.50
N GLN A 1224 19.38 28.48 -19.35
CA GLN A 1224 19.31 29.81 -18.76
C GLN A 1224 18.36 29.83 -17.57
N TYR A 1225 18.85 30.30 -16.42
CA TYR A 1225 18.06 30.52 -15.21
C TYR A 1225 17.87 32.03 -15.02
N GLU A 1226 16.64 32.53 -15.09
CA GLU A 1226 16.29 33.86 -14.61
C GLU A 1226 16.19 33.82 -13.08
N LEU A 1227 17.00 34.62 -12.38
CA LEU A 1227 16.96 34.73 -10.93
C LEU A 1227 16.43 36.11 -10.50
N SER A 1228 15.23 36.12 -9.94
CA SER A 1228 14.67 37.25 -9.19
C SER A 1228 15.38 37.38 -7.83
N PRO A 1229 16.04 38.51 -7.49
CA PRO A 1229 16.74 38.65 -6.23
C PRO A 1229 15.81 38.47 -5.03
N CYS A 1230 14.68 39.16 -5.01
CA CYS A 1230 13.76 39.18 -3.88
C CYS A 1230 13.07 37.83 -3.58
N GLU A 1231 13.17 36.88 -4.50
CA GLU A 1231 12.67 35.50 -4.38
C GLU A 1231 13.80 34.50 -4.11
N HIS A 1232 14.91 34.60 -4.84
CA HIS A 1232 15.97 33.60 -4.82
C HIS A 1232 17.11 33.96 -3.85
N LEU A 1233 17.50 35.24 -3.72
CA LEU A 1233 18.60 35.71 -2.86
C LEU A 1233 18.14 36.06 -1.42
N SER A 1234 16.84 36.22 -1.19
CA SER A 1234 16.23 36.57 0.11
C SER A 1234 16.05 35.36 1.04
N ASN A 1235 15.95 35.60 2.35
CA ASN A 1235 15.60 34.60 3.37
C ASN A 1235 14.63 35.24 4.40
N PRO A 1236 13.81 34.49 5.14
CA PRO A 1236 12.96 35.07 6.19
C PRO A 1236 13.73 35.37 7.48
N ASP A 1237 13.36 36.45 8.15
CA ASP A 1237 13.75 36.76 9.54
C ASP A 1237 12.98 35.90 10.56
N ASP A 1238 13.29 36.10 11.85
CA ASP A 1238 12.65 35.41 12.99
C ASP A 1238 11.11 35.58 13.03
N ARG A 1239 10.61 36.70 12.52
CA ARG A 1239 9.19 37.05 12.40
C ARG A 1239 8.52 36.44 11.16
N GLY A 1240 9.29 35.75 10.29
CA GLY A 1240 8.80 35.18 9.03
C GLY A 1240 8.69 36.20 7.90
N MET A 1241 9.27 37.39 8.03
CA MET A 1241 9.30 38.43 7.00
C MET A 1241 10.52 38.23 6.09
N MET A 1242 10.30 38.19 4.78
CA MET A 1242 11.41 38.06 3.82
C MET A 1242 12.32 39.29 3.87
N VAL A 1243 13.61 39.05 4.12
CA VAL A 1243 14.68 40.05 4.09
C VAL A 1243 15.74 39.70 3.04
N MET A 1244 16.39 40.74 2.53
CA MET A 1244 17.62 40.66 1.76
C MET A 1244 18.79 41.09 2.66
N GLU A 1245 19.92 40.39 2.59
CA GLU A 1245 21.12 40.70 3.37
C GLU A 1245 22.25 41.22 2.46
N GLU A 1246 23.03 42.20 2.93
CA GLU A 1246 24.14 42.80 2.17
C GLU A 1246 25.37 41.88 2.14
N GLY A 1247 26.16 41.98 1.07
CA GLY A 1247 27.42 41.24 0.93
C GLY A 1247 27.38 40.12 -0.10
N SER A 1248 28.35 39.21 -0.02
CA SER A 1248 28.59 38.19 -1.05
C SER A 1248 27.85 36.87 -0.79
N GLN A 1249 27.07 36.47 -1.78
CA GLN A 1249 26.53 35.13 -1.95
C GLN A 1249 27.28 34.42 -3.09
N PHE A 1250 27.15 33.10 -3.18
CA PHE A 1250 27.77 32.26 -4.20
C PHE A 1250 26.70 31.40 -4.88
N LEU A 1251 26.63 31.46 -6.20
CA LEU A 1251 25.96 30.46 -7.02
C LEU A 1251 26.85 29.21 -7.09
N LEU A 1252 26.26 28.01 -7.04
CA LEU A 1252 27.00 26.75 -7.17
C LEU A 1252 26.40 25.88 -8.28
N ILE A 1253 27.27 25.32 -9.12
CA ILE A 1253 26.91 24.36 -10.17
C ILE A 1253 27.97 23.26 -10.27
N GLY A 1254 27.60 22.03 -9.86
CA GLY A 1254 28.59 21.03 -9.49
C GLY A 1254 29.53 21.59 -8.41
N ASP A 1255 30.84 21.39 -8.59
CA ASP A 1255 31.88 21.89 -7.68
C ASP A 1255 32.34 23.33 -7.98
N LYS A 1256 31.68 24.04 -8.92
CA LYS A 1256 32.04 25.42 -9.30
C LYS A 1256 31.19 26.44 -8.55
N GLU A 1257 31.86 27.39 -7.89
CA GLU A 1257 31.23 28.55 -7.25
C GLU A 1257 31.43 29.84 -8.05
N TYR A 1258 30.45 30.76 -8.00
CA TYR A 1258 30.55 32.08 -8.63
C TYR A 1258 29.93 33.17 -7.73
N PRO A 1259 30.65 34.27 -7.41
CA PRO A 1259 30.18 35.27 -6.47
C PRO A 1259 29.14 36.22 -7.08
N VAL A 1260 28.07 36.47 -6.32
CA VAL A 1260 27.07 37.53 -6.56
C VAL A 1260 27.01 38.40 -5.31
N THR A 1261 27.21 39.71 -5.45
CA THR A 1261 27.28 40.65 -4.31
C THR A 1261 26.07 41.59 -4.30
N ILE A 1262 25.43 41.73 -3.14
CA ILE A 1262 24.30 42.63 -2.90
C ILE A 1262 24.82 43.90 -2.20
N ILE A 1263 24.32 45.06 -2.62
CA ILE A 1263 24.75 46.40 -2.17
C ILE A 1263 23.50 47.29 -1.96
N PHE A 1264 23.42 48.06 -0.86
CA PHE A 1264 22.20 48.73 -0.37
C PHE A 1264 22.25 50.25 -0.17
#